data_AF-A0A4P7NNU6-F1
#
_entry.id   AF-A0A4P7NNU6-F1
#
_cell.length_a   1.000
_cell.length_b   1.000
_cell.length_c   1.000
_cell.angle_alpha   90.00
_cell.angle_beta   90.00
_cell.angle_gamma   90.00
#
_symmetry.space_group_name_H-M   'P 1'
#
loop_
_entity.id
_entity.type
_entity.pdbx_description
1 polymer ?
#
loop_
_entity_poly.entity_id
_entity_poly.type
_entity_poly.pdbx_seq_one_letter_code
_entity_poly.pdbx_strand_id
1 'polypeptide(L)'
;MTLTRNISCVYRIRNFSRLSKSVEVLLSVANVLAYPAPEFALKTAPTPTGDKIILPSSALQQLLDANAAAASASAASAYSYSTPVVTRYTSPYNSFGSAPQPEQQKLPYPLMFRLVNERNGKFVHAGVREFSAEEGQVTLSPFLLRSLGLAEQENTSTVDDGEAESGSKRVDNVRISAHQLPKGVYVGLAPVHDYASYDPAILEPLLERELRQGYTTLSTGTILQVKRGPTEDYEFTVESVKPEGDGICVIDTDLELDLLRIPTATAQEAGNGMNGSRETESTEKSPPGGDITIWKSVEGQVRHGDYVDYDLSSWDKSRGLVIEAVPQSDEAGIFLDIFVSPKTPHLRQRPRELQHWTARMGPYTNREPVRLEIPAGSFGNDEVDEVEGLMISIYGFRNEAAPAAGPQKFSLRVDTWDATDTNRAPTSAADVVPEDVADLQKCKDCGQWIPKQSFTMHTLRCARNPKCAQCGFVASRDELGEHWHCDHCSSYGDRLFAQQKHNGRMHPSNTLRCSCSATLEFDSVPALSRHRVTDCPDKVILCRFCHLEVPQEGDPTDPSDVAQAAYTGLTAHERADGARTADCDLCGAIVRLRDMSSHLRHHEMDKKGRAAPSGCRNSMCGRTLHGVGPRGTVGPPAGNPNNDMGLCKSCYGPLYVSMHDPEGKALRRRVERRYLTQLMTGCGRSWCSNEWCRTGRANTGKEALGTSASAALPLVKPLVTPEVIADKNAAMHFCVDEATQRNVVVAEMLAAEGVWGPEWCVAAVEAEKGDRDRAREWLQNWAPNKYE
;
A
#
# COMPACT_ATOMS: atom_id res chain seq x y z
N MET A 1 -28.87 25.33 27.61
CA MET A 1 -29.97 24.63 26.92
C MET A 1 -29.78 24.84 25.44
N THR A 2 -29.03 23.97 24.78
CA THR A 2 -28.68 24.11 23.37
C THR A 2 -28.54 22.71 22.81
N LEU A 3 -29.48 22.33 21.94
CA LEU A 3 -29.51 21.07 21.22
C LEU A 3 -28.48 21.10 20.08
N THR A 4 -27.54 20.16 20.09
CA THR A 4 -26.68 19.85 18.96
C THR A 4 -27.17 18.58 18.27
N ARG A 5 -27.43 18.72 16.96
CA ARG A 5 -27.87 17.67 16.04
C ARG A 5 -26.67 16.82 15.63
N ASN A 6 -26.69 15.53 15.96
CA ASN A 6 -25.82 14.52 15.37
C ASN A 6 -26.38 14.08 14.01
N ILE A 7 -25.53 14.15 12.97
CA ILE A 7 -25.78 13.57 11.65
C ILE A 7 -25.25 12.13 11.70
N SER A 8 -26.16 11.18 11.91
CA SER A 8 -25.94 9.75 11.69
C SER A 8 -26.37 9.43 10.26
N CYS A 9 -25.42 9.02 9.42
CA CYS A 9 -25.71 8.53 8.08
C CYS A 9 -26.16 7.06 8.19
N VAL A 10 -27.47 6.86 8.05
CA VAL A 10 -28.16 5.57 8.09
C VAL A 10 -28.10 4.93 6.70
N TYR A 11 -27.36 3.84 6.54
CA TYR A 11 -27.63 2.87 5.47
C TYR A 11 -28.50 1.74 6.02
N ARG A 12 -29.79 1.83 5.67
CA ARG A 12 -30.86 0.90 6.04
C ARG A 12 -31.02 -0.10 4.89
N ILE A 13 -30.53 -1.34 5.03
CA ILE A 13 -30.94 -2.45 4.16
C ILE A 13 -31.56 -3.56 5.01
N ARG A 14 -32.91 -3.54 4.95
CA ARG A 14 -33.92 -4.58 5.17
C ARG A 14 -33.55 -5.85 5.97
N ASN A 15 -34.20 -5.95 7.13
CA ASN A 15 -34.56 -7.17 7.87
C ASN A 15 -34.83 -8.40 6.99
N PHE A 16 -34.03 -9.45 7.18
CA PHE A 16 -34.40 -10.85 6.92
C PHE A 16 -34.45 -11.61 8.26
N SER A 17 -35.30 -11.17 9.17
CA SER A 17 -35.61 -11.87 10.42
C SER A 17 -36.73 -12.89 10.18
N ARG A 18 -36.40 -14.04 9.57
CA ARG A 18 -37.30 -15.21 9.51
C ARG A 18 -36.65 -16.53 9.10
N LEU A 19 -35.43 -16.83 9.53
CA LEU A 19 -34.81 -18.17 9.36
C LEU A 19 -33.98 -18.66 10.57
N SER A 20 -33.97 -17.94 11.70
CA SER A 20 -33.05 -18.23 12.81
C SER A 20 -33.53 -19.31 13.80
N LYS A 21 -34.72 -19.90 13.63
CA LYS A 21 -35.21 -20.98 14.53
C LYS A 21 -35.04 -22.41 14.00
N SER A 22 -34.55 -22.58 12.77
CA SER A 22 -34.33 -23.90 12.17
C SER A 22 -32.84 -24.30 12.09
N VAL A 23 -31.93 -23.39 12.46
CA VAL A 23 -30.48 -23.62 12.43
C VAL A 23 -29.93 -24.06 13.79
N GLU A 24 -30.62 -23.73 14.90
CA GLU A 24 -30.26 -24.19 16.26
C GLU A 24 -30.42 -25.71 16.47
N VAL A 25 -31.10 -26.43 15.58
CA VAL A 25 -31.31 -27.89 15.70
C VAL A 25 -30.30 -28.69 14.84
N LEU A 26 -29.55 -28.06 13.94
CA LEU A 26 -28.54 -28.73 13.10
C LEU A 26 -27.10 -28.61 13.64
N LEU A 27 -26.87 -27.75 14.65
CA LEU A 27 -25.57 -27.55 15.29
C LEU A 27 -25.25 -28.55 16.41
N SER A 28 -26.17 -29.44 16.78
CA SER A 28 -25.94 -30.42 17.87
C SER A 28 -25.42 -31.80 17.42
N VAL A 29 -25.03 -31.97 16.16
CA VAL A 29 -24.61 -33.29 15.61
C VAL A 29 -23.18 -33.30 15.05
N ALA A 30 -22.44 -32.19 15.07
CA ALA A 30 -21.06 -32.14 14.55
C ALA A 30 -20.00 -32.46 15.62
N ASN A 31 -20.25 -33.47 16.46
CA ASN A 31 -19.24 -34.03 17.36
C ASN A 31 -18.93 -35.47 16.91
N VAL A 32 -17.64 -35.82 16.99
CA VAL A 32 -17.01 -37.12 16.66
C VAL A 32 -16.46 -37.26 15.22
N LEU A 33 -15.28 -36.68 14.99
CA LEU A 33 -14.24 -37.32 14.16
C LEU A 33 -12.98 -37.48 15.02
N ALA A 34 -13.03 -38.41 15.96
CA ALA A 34 -11.82 -38.90 16.64
C ALA A 34 -11.26 -40.06 15.81
N TYR A 35 -10.25 -39.78 14.98
CA TYR A 35 -9.47 -40.80 14.27
C TYR A 35 -8.06 -40.91 14.89
N PRO A 36 -7.42 -42.09 14.82
CA PRO A 36 -6.12 -42.32 15.44
C PRO A 36 -5.06 -41.38 14.85
N ALA A 37 -4.34 -40.70 15.74
CA ALA A 37 -3.41 -39.64 15.37
C ALA A 37 -2.06 -40.21 14.89
N PRO A 38 -1.50 -39.71 13.78
CA PRO A 38 -0.12 -39.99 13.42
C PRO A 38 0.85 -39.26 14.37
N GLU A 39 1.88 -39.97 14.85
CA GLU A 39 3.01 -39.42 15.61
C GLU A 39 4.08 -38.93 14.64
N PHE A 40 4.61 -37.72 14.85
CA PHE A 40 5.61 -37.12 13.97
C PHE A 40 6.86 -36.64 14.73
N ALA A 41 8.04 -36.86 14.16
CA ALA A 41 9.33 -36.37 14.67
C ALA A 41 9.66 -34.96 14.14
N LEU A 42 10.32 -34.14 14.96
CA LEU A 42 10.73 -32.76 14.65
C LEU A 42 12.09 -32.69 13.93
N LYS A 43 12.19 -31.88 12.87
CA LYS A 43 13.46 -31.44 12.25
C LYS A 43 13.46 -29.94 11.93
N THR A 44 14.64 -29.34 11.98
CA THR A 44 14.93 -27.93 11.69
C THR A 44 15.27 -27.72 10.21
N ALA A 45 14.29 -27.37 9.38
CA ALA A 45 14.43 -26.88 8.01
C ALA A 45 13.81 -25.45 7.93
N PRO A 46 13.88 -24.69 6.80
CA PRO A 46 13.54 -23.26 6.80
C PRO A 46 12.14 -23.06 7.37
N THR A 47 12.09 -22.33 8.48
CA THR A 47 10.96 -22.37 9.41
C THR A 47 9.77 -21.61 8.83
N PRO A 48 8.55 -22.20 8.87
CA PRO A 48 7.35 -21.47 8.48
C PRO A 48 7.12 -20.29 9.43
N THR A 49 6.58 -19.18 8.91
CA THR A 49 6.23 -18.00 9.70
C THR A 49 4.79 -18.10 10.24
N GLY A 50 4.54 -17.55 11.43
CA GLY A 50 3.21 -17.52 12.06
C GLY A 50 2.71 -18.89 12.57
N ASP A 51 1.44 -19.23 12.33
CA ASP A 51 0.80 -20.48 12.79
C ASP A 51 0.85 -21.63 11.75
N LYS A 52 1.69 -21.49 10.74
CA LYS A 52 1.75 -22.40 9.60
C LYS A 52 2.58 -23.66 9.89
N ILE A 53 2.04 -24.83 9.52
CA ILE A 53 2.74 -26.13 9.61
C ILE A 53 2.96 -26.74 8.23
N ILE A 54 4.01 -27.56 8.11
CA ILE A 54 4.29 -28.39 6.94
C ILE A 54 4.05 -29.85 7.31
N LEU A 55 3.16 -30.52 6.57
CA LEU A 55 2.77 -31.91 6.78
C LEU A 55 3.32 -32.83 5.67
N PRO A 56 3.40 -34.14 5.87
CA PRO A 56 3.77 -35.07 4.80
C PRO A 56 2.60 -35.29 3.83
N SER A 57 2.92 -35.68 2.59
CA SER A 57 1.94 -35.99 1.55
C SER A 57 0.94 -37.08 1.96
N SER A 58 1.37 -38.03 2.80
CA SER A 58 0.51 -39.08 3.37
C SER A 58 -0.63 -38.51 4.25
N ALA A 59 -0.42 -37.37 4.91
CA ALA A 59 -1.46 -36.72 5.70
C ALA A 59 -2.58 -36.14 4.82
N LEU A 60 -2.24 -35.60 3.64
CA LEU A 60 -3.25 -35.13 2.67
C LEU A 60 -4.10 -36.29 2.16
N GLN A 61 -3.48 -37.42 1.85
CA GLN A 61 -4.19 -38.62 1.40
C GLN A 61 -5.16 -39.12 2.48
N GLN A 62 -4.73 -39.19 3.74
CA GLN A 62 -5.60 -39.56 4.86
C GLN A 62 -6.80 -38.61 5.03
N LEU A 63 -6.62 -37.31 4.81
CA LEU A 63 -7.73 -36.34 4.87
C LEU A 63 -8.74 -36.53 3.72
N LEU A 64 -8.25 -36.82 2.52
CA LEU A 64 -9.12 -37.11 1.36
C LEU A 64 -9.90 -38.41 1.57
N ASP A 65 -9.24 -39.46 2.06
CA ASP A 65 -9.87 -40.75 2.36
C ASP A 65 -10.92 -40.61 3.48
N ALA A 66 -10.61 -39.84 4.53
CA ALA A 66 -11.54 -39.56 5.61
C ALA A 66 -12.77 -38.75 5.15
N ASN A 67 -12.56 -37.76 4.27
CA ASN A 67 -13.66 -36.99 3.69
C ASN A 67 -14.55 -37.86 2.78
N ALA A 68 -13.94 -38.76 2.00
CA ALA A 68 -14.66 -39.73 1.18
C ALA A 68 -15.52 -40.69 2.04
N ALA A 69 -14.98 -41.16 3.16
CA ALA A 69 -15.70 -42.01 4.11
C ALA A 69 -16.87 -41.27 4.77
N ALA A 70 -16.67 -40.02 5.20
CA ALA A 70 -17.72 -39.19 5.80
C ALA A 70 -18.85 -38.85 4.81
N ALA A 71 -18.51 -38.53 3.55
CA ALA A 71 -19.49 -38.32 2.48
C ALA A 71 -20.31 -39.59 2.20
N SER A 72 -19.65 -40.76 2.20
CA SER A 72 -20.30 -42.06 2.01
C SER A 72 -21.26 -42.40 3.17
N ALA A 73 -20.89 -42.11 4.42
CA ALA A 73 -21.74 -42.31 5.60
C ALA A 73 -22.96 -41.36 5.62
N SER A 74 -22.79 -40.12 5.15
CA SER A 74 -23.86 -39.12 5.01
C SER A 74 -24.89 -39.53 3.94
N ALA A 75 -24.42 -40.09 2.82
CA ALA A 75 -25.28 -40.61 1.76
C ALA A 75 -26.09 -41.84 2.20
N ALA A 76 -25.50 -42.75 2.98
CA ALA A 76 -26.20 -43.93 3.52
C ALA A 76 -27.33 -43.55 4.51
N SER A 77 -27.16 -42.46 5.24
CA SER A 77 -28.16 -41.96 6.20
C SER A 77 -29.39 -41.33 5.51
N ALA A 78 -29.21 -40.73 4.32
CA ALA A 78 -30.29 -40.11 3.54
C ALA A 78 -31.29 -41.11 2.91
N TYR A 79 -30.91 -42.39 2.74
CA TYR A 79 -31.74 -43.42 2.10
C TYR A 79 -32.65 -44.20 3.06
N SER A 80 -32.68 -43.87 4.35
CA SER A 80 -33.44 -44.64 5.35
C SER A 80 -34.82 -44.06 5.72
N TYR A 81 -35.26 -42.97 5.08
CA TYR A 81 -36.61 -42.38 5.27
C TYR A 81 -37.27 -42.00 3.93
N SER A 82 -37.64 -43.00 3.12
CA SER A 82 -38.57 -42.79 2.01
C SER A 82 -39.24 -44.10 1.60
N THR A 83 -40.47 -44.31 2.08
CA THR A 83 -41.39 -45.33 1.56
C THR A 83 -41.93 -44.90 0.18
N PRO A 84 -42.03 -45.80 -0.82
CA PRO A 84 -42.33 -45.41 -2.18
C PRO A 84 -43.83 -45.25 -2.41
N VAL A 85 -44.29 -44.05 -2.78
CA VAL A 85 -45.58 -43.86 -3.44
C VAL A 85 -45.35 -43.80 -4.94
N VAL A 86 -45.94 -44.78 -5.63
CA VAL A 86 -45.96 -44.89 -7.08
C VAL A 86 -46.98 -43.90 -7.64
N THR A 87 -46.52 -42.93 -8.44
CA THR A 87 -47.35 -42.30 -9.47
C THR A 87 -46.55 -42.14 -10.75
N ARG A 88 -46.98 -42.90 -11.76
CA ARG A 88 -46.53 -42.85 -13.15
C ARG A 88 -47.12 -41.60 -13.81
N TYR A 89 -46.30 -40.79 -14.48
CA TYR A 89 -46.55 -40.08 -15.75
C TYR A 89 -45.41 -39.09 -16.01
N THR A 90 -44.47 -39.45 -16.89
CA THR A 90 -43.56 -38.50 -17.54
C THR A 90 -43.48 -38.81 -19.03
N SER A 91 -43.73 -37.76 -19.82
CA SER A 91 -43.59 -37.72 -21.28
C SER A 91 -42.11 -37.60 -21.67
N PRO A 92 -41.68 -38.14 -22.84
CA PRO A 92 -40.28 -38.38 -23.15
C PRO A 92 -39.74 -37.33 -24.11
N TYR A 93 -39.08 -36.27 -23.62
CA TYR A 93 -38.15 -35.46 -24.43
C TYR A 93 -37.25 -34.63 -23.50
N ASN A 94 -36.21 -35.27 -22.95
CA ASN A 94 -34.96 -34.62 -22.54
C ASN A 94 -33.96 -35.72 -22.15
N SER A 95 -33.32 -36.32 -23.15
CA SER A 95 -32.10 -37.10 -22.98
C SER A 95 -30.98 -36.37 -23.71
N PHE A 96 -30.31 -35.46 -23.01
CA PHE A 96 -28.89 -35.10 -23.14
C PHE A 96 -28.55 -34.16 -21.96
N GLY A 97 -28.76 -34.68 -20.75
CA GLY A 97 -28.20 -34.12 -19.52
C GLY A 97 -27.07 -35.04 -19.10
N SER A 98 -25.85 -34.52 -19.10
CA SER A 98 -24.63 -35.16 -18.64
C SER A 98 -24.87 -35.95 -17.35
N ALA A 99 -24.31 -37.16 -17.27
CA ALA A 99 -24.13 -37.83 -15.99
C ALA A 99 -23.52 -36.84 -14.98
N PRO A 100 -23.97 -36.81 -13.71
CA PRO A 100 -23.29 -36.01 -12.71
C PRO A 100 -21.84 -36.51 -12.65
N GLN A 101 -20.91 -35.68 -13.11
CA GLN A 101 -19.51 -35.86 -12.78
C GLN A 101 -19.41 -35.95 -11.25
N PRO A 102 -18.54 -36.78 -10.68
CA PRO A 102 -18.32 -36.77 -9.24
C PRO A 102 -17.94 -35.33 -8.88
N GLU A 103 -18.78 -34.65 -8.09
CA GLU A 103 -18.41 -33.39 -7.47
C GLU A 103 -17.06 -33.65 -6.79
N GLN A 104 -16.02 -32.97 -7.26
CA GLN A 104 -14.71 -33.01 -6.63
C GLN A 104 -14.91 -32.82 -5.13
N GLN A 105 -14.46 -33.80 -4.34
CA GLN A 105 -14.62 -33.82 -2.89
C GLN A 105 -14.03 -32.52 -2.31
N LYS A 106 -14.88 -31.52 -2.06
CA LYS A 106 -14.44 -30.23 -1.52
C LYS A 106 -14.05 -30.45 -0.07
N LEU A 107 -12.74 -30.43 0.20
CA LEU A 107 -12.24 -30.31 1.56
C LEU A 107 -12.70 -28.96 2.15
N PRO A 108 -12.94 -28.88 3.47
CA PRO A 108 -13.25 -27.61 4.12
C PRO A 108 -12.08 -26.64 3.93
N TYR A 109 -12.40 -25.41 3.52
CA TYR A 109 -11.46 -24.32 3.38
C TYR A 109 -11.75 -23.27 4.47
N PRO A 110 -10.75 -22.82 5.25
CA PRO A 110 -9.36 -23.29 5.32
C PRO A 110 -9.20 -24.60 6.12
N LEU A 111 -8.12 -25.35 5.86
CA LEU A 111 -7.74 -26.56 6.60
C LEU A 111 -7.04 -26.19 7.92
N MET A 112 -7.64 -26.58 9.04
CA MET A 112 -7.17 -26.26 10.38
C MET A 112 -6.90 -27.51 11.22
N PHE A 113 -5.86 -27.43 12.05
CA PHE A 113 -5.42 -28.52 12.91
C PHE A 113 -5.26 -28.05 14.35
N ARG A 114 -5.60 -28.93 15.30
CA ARG A 114 -5.28 -28.78 16.71
C ARG A 114 -4.04 -29.61 17.02
N LEU A 115 -2.98 -28.92 17.46
CA LEU A 115 -1.75 -29.50 17.95
C LEU A 115 -1.83 -29.63 19.46
N VAL A 116 -1.54 -30.80 20.00
CA VAL A 116 -1.49 -31.05 21.43
C VAL A 116 -0.13 -31.65 21.76
N ASN A 117 0.58 -31.01 22.69
CA ASN A 117 1.78 -31.59 23.26
C ASN A 117 1.36 -32.55 24.39
N GLU A 118 1.64 -33.85 24.20
CA GLU A 118 1.21 -34.89 25.13
C GLU A 118 1.90 -34.81 26.50
N ARG A 119 3.06 -34.15 26.56
CA ARG A 119 3.87 -34.06 27.79
C ARG A 119 3.36 -33.00 28.75
N ASN A 120 2.93 -31.84 28.24
CA ASN A 120 2.52 -30.70 29.06
C ASN A 120 1.01 -30.39 28.96
N GLY A 121 0.29 -31.07 28.08
CA GLY A 121 -1.14 -30.87 27.85
C GLY A 121 -1.50 -29.52 27.20
N LYS A 122 -0.51 -28.72 26.79
CA LYS A 122 -0.75 -27.47 26.07
C LYS A 122 -1.21 -27.79 24.65
N PHE A 123 -2.14 -26.99 24.15
CA PHE A 123 -2.64 -27.11 22.80
C PHE A 123 -2.62 -25.76 22.09
N VAL A 124 -2.47 -25.80 20.77
CA VAL A 124 -2.49 -24.64 19.88
C VAL A 124 -3.14 -25.04 18.57
N HIS A 125 -3.90 -24.13 17.96
CA HIS A 125 -4.43 -24.32 16.62
C HIS A 125 -3.46 -23.78 15.56
N ALA A 126 -3.40 -24.44 14.42
CA ALA A 126 -2.49 -24.12 13.33
C ALA A 126 -3.12 -24.41 11.97
N GLY A 127 -2.68 -23.70 10.95
CA GLY A 127 -3.04 -23.93 9.56
C GLY A 127 -1.94 -24.67 8.80
N VAL A 128 -2.32 -25.44 7.78
CA VAL A 128 -1.34 -26.07 6.89
C VAL A 128 -0.89 -25.10 5.79
N ARG A 129 0.42 -24.97 5.59
CA ARG A 129 1.00 -24.22 4.46
C ARG A 129 1.14 -25.11 3.22
N GLU A 130 1.77 -26.27 3.38
CA GLU A 130 2.03 -27.22 2.30
C GLU A 130 2.22 -28.65 2.82
N PHE A 131 2.12 -29.62 1.91
CA PHE A 131 2.26 -31.06 2.18
C PHE A 131 3.56 -31.63 1.61
N SER A 132 4.70 -31.08 2.01
CA SER A 132 6.03 -31.37 1.47
C SER A 132 7.00 -32.05 2.46
N ALA A 133 6.58 -32.33 3.71
CA ALA A 133 7.47 -32.93 4.71
C ALA A 133 7.79 -34.41 4.42
N GLU A 134 8.92 -34.88 4.97
CA GLU A 134 9.27 -36.30 4.99
C GLU A 134 8.21 -37.11 5.76
N GLU A 135 7.97 -38.36 5.34
CA GLU A 135 7.02 -39.24 6.03
C GLU A 135 7.40 -39.44 7.50
N GLY A 136 6.43 -39.26 8.41
CA GLY A 136 6.68 -39.35 9.85
C GLY A 136 7.35 -38.10 10.46
N GLN A 137 7.46 -36.99 9.73
CA GLN A 137 8.00 -35.73 10.26
C GLN A 137 7.07 -34.53 10.02
N VAL A 138 7.16 -33.54 10.92
CA VAL A 138 6.41 -32.27 10.83
C VAL A 138 7.33 -31.10 11.16
N THR A 139 7.24 -30.05 10.35
CA THR A 139 7.95 -28.79 10.58
C THR A 139 7.00 -27.78 11.22
N LEU A 140 7.36 -27.30 12.41
CA LEU A 140 6.62 -26.27 13.15
C LEU A 140 7.32 -24.92 13.07
N SER A 141 6.55 -23.85 13.20
CA SER A 141 7.11 -22.50 13.31
C SER A 141 7.71 -22.23 14.70
N PRO A 142 8.62 -21.23 14.84
CA PRO A 142 9.16 -20.82 16.14
C PRO A 142 8.08 -20.30 17.11
N PHE A 143 6.98 -19.76 16.56
CA PHE A 143 5.80 -19.37 17.34
C PHE A 143 5.09 -20.59 17.93
N LEU A 144 4.86 -21.64 17.14
CA LEU A 144 4.22 -22.87 17.60
C LEU A 144 5.10 -23.62 18.61
N LEU A 145 6.41 -23.67 18.40
CA LEU A 145 7.36 -24.29 19.33
C LEU A 145 7.33 -23.64 20.72
N ARG A 146 7.33 -22.30 20.78
CA ARG A 146 7.22 -21.57 22.05
C ARG A 146 5.85 -21.76 22.71
N SER A 147 4.77 -21.67 21.93
CA SER A 147 3.40 -21.83 22.45
C SER A 147 3.15 -23.25 22.99
N LEU A 148 3.73 -24.27 22.35
CA LEU A 148 3.70 -25.66 22.81
C LEU A 148 4.72 -25.98 23.91
N GLY A 149 5.59 -25.03 24.29
CA GLY A 149 6.60 -25.21 25.35
C GLY A 149 7.75 -26.15 24.97
N LEU A 150 8.14 -26.19 23.70
CA LEU A 150 9.19 -27.06 23.16
C LEU A 150 10.54 -26.32 22.93
N ALA A 151 10.61 -25.01 23.19
CA ALA A 151 11.76 -24.16 22.86
C ALA A 151 12.98 -24.30 23.80
N GLU A 152 12.83 -24.92 24.99
CA GLU A 152 13.89 -24.94 26.02
C GLU A 152 15.01 -25.97 25.82
N GLN A 153 15.00 -26.77 24.74
CA GLN A 153 15.99 -27.85 24.55
C GLN A 153 17.10 -27.58 23.52
N GLU A 154 17.11 -26.45 22.82
CA GLU A 154 18.17 -26.17 21.83
C GLU A 154 19.50 -25.69 22.45
N ASN A 155 19.53 -25.27 23.72
CA ASN A 155 20.73 -24.67 24.34
C ASN A 155 21.55 -25.59 25.26
N THR A 156 21.31 -26.91 25.27
CA THR A 156 22.22 -27.89 25.90
C THR A 156 22.72 -28.91 24.87
N SER A 157 23.50 -28.42 23.91
CA SER A 157 24.47 -29.25 23.18
C SER A 157 25.85 -28.58 23.26
N THR A 158 26.35 -28.36 24.48
CA THR A 158 27.80 -28.17 24.67
C THR A 158 28.46 -29.54 24.68
N VAL A 159 29.43 -29.66 23.78
CA VAL A 159 30.41 -30.74 23.59
C VAL A 159 30.82 -31.43 24.90
N ASP A 160 30.66 -32.75 24.97
CA ASP A 160 31.57 -33.61 25.74
C ASP A 160 31.81 -34.90 24.95
N ASP A 161 33.07 -35.14 24.64
CA ASP A 161 33.59 -36.36 24.03
C ASP A 161 33.57 -37.49 25.07
N GLY A 162 32.90 -38.62 24.78
CA GLY A 162 33.15 -39.83 25.56
C GLY A 162 31.98 -40.81 25.70
N GLU A 163 32.12 -41.93 24.99
CA GLU A 163 31.69 -43.28 25.37
C GLU A 163 30.19 -43.64 25.38
N ALA A 164 29.93 -44.74 24.69
CA ALA A 164 28.62 -45.32 24.44
C ALA A 164 28.05 -45.97 25.70
N GLU A 165 26.92 -45.45 26.20
CA GLU A 165 25.89 -46.28 26.84
C GLU A 165 24.48 -45.79 26.48
N SER A 166 23.60 -46.77 26.29
CA SER A 166 22.24 -46.69 25.78
C SER A 166 21.33 -45.77 26.61
N GLY A 167 21.03 -44.58 26.08
CA GLY A 167 20.00 -43.67 26.59
C GLY A 167 19.20 -43.09 25.42
N SER A 168 17.99 -43.59 25.20
CA SER A 168 17.11 -43.20 24.10
C SER A 168 16.94 -41.68 24.02
N LYS A 169 17.39 -41.05 22.92
CA LYS A 169 16.99 -39.71 22.48
C LYS A 169 15.45 -39.67 22.46
N ARG A 170 14.82 -39.12 23.51
CA ARG A 170 13.37 -39.03 23.61
C ARG A 170 12.88 -38.00 22.59
N VAL A 171 12.25 -38.48 21.54
CA VAL A 171 11.53 -37.66 20.56
C VAL A 171 10.29 -37.09 21.28
N ASP A 172 10.18 -35.76 21.36
CA ASP A 172 8.97 -35.13 21.88
C ASP A 172 7.85 -35.29 20.81
N ASN A 173 6.85 -36.12 21.11
CA ASN A 173 5.75 -36.42 20.20
C ASN A 173 4.65 -35.33 20.30
N VAL A 174 4.26 -34.76 19.16
CA VAL A 174 3.14 -33.82 19.05
C VAL A 174 1.97 -34.48 18.34
N ARG A 175 0.78 -34.46 18.96
CA ARG A 175 -0.44 -35.02 18.38
C ARG A 175 -1.14 -33.97 17.52
N ILE A 176 -1.37 -34.29 16.25
CA ILE A 176 -2.05 -33.40 15.29
C ILE A 176 -3.42 -33.99 14.94
N SER A 177 -4.47 -33.20 15.11
CA SER A 177 -5.85 -33.59 14.80
C SER A 177 -6.54 -32.53 13.94
N ALA A 178 -7.30 -32.93 12.92
CA ALA A 178 -8.07 -31.99 12.11
C ALA A 178 -9.22 -31.40 12.96
N HIS A 179 -9.31 -30.08 13.04
CA HIS A 179 -10.30 -29.41 13.87
C HIS A 179 -10.76 -28.10 13.23
N GLN A 180 -12.06 -27.98 12.94
CA GLN A 180 -12.61 -26.78 12.31
C GLN A 180 -13.05 -25.77 13.37
N LEU A 181 -12.41 -24.58 13.38
CA LEU A 181 -12.80 -23.48 14.24
C LEU A 181 -13.88 -22.59 13.60
N PRO A 182 -14.73 -21.93 14.41
CA PRO A 182 -15.65 -20.93 13.92
C PRO A 182 -14.92 -19.67 13.44
N LYS A 183 -15.58 -18.93 12.52
CA LYS A 183 -15.10 -17.64 12.03
C LYS A 183 -15.11 -16.60 13.17
N GLY A 184 -13.99 -15.89 13.33
CA GLY A 184 -13.84 -14.84 14.33
C GLY A 184 -14.65 -13.59 13.99
N VAL A 185 -15.18 -12.94 15.03
CA VAL A 185 -15.87 -11.64 14.95
C VAL A 185 -15.11 -10.57 15.74
N TYR A 186 -14.48 -10.94 16.85
CA TYR A 186 -13.73 -10.01 17.69
C TYR A 186 -12.51 -10.69 18.31
N VAL A 187 -11.41 -9.94 18.44
CA VAL A 187 -10.21 -10.32 19.19
C VAL A 187 -9.71 -9.17 20.05
N GLY A 188 -9.48 -9.45 21.34
CA GLY A 188 -8.81 -8.55 22.27
C GLY A 188 -7.35 -8.94 22.44
N LEU A 189 -6.44 -8.07 22.01
CA LEU A 189 -4.99 -8.25 22.10
C LEU A 189 -4.42 -7.35 23.20
N ALA A 190 -3.68 -7.92 24.14
CA ALA A 190 -2.99 -7.20 25.21
C ALA A 190 -1.48 -7.18 24.95
N PRO A 191 -0.81 -6.02 24.94
CA PRO A 191 0.63 -5.96 24.78
C PRO A 191 1.33 -6.56 26.01
N VAL A 192 2.42 -7.31 25.78
CA VAL A 192 3.23 -7.92 26.86
C VAL A 192 4.10 -6.87 27.56
N HIS A 193 4.55 -5.86 26.82
CA HIS A 193 5.33 -4.73 27.32
C HIS A 193 4.55 -3.42 27.26
N ASP A 194 4.93 -2.45 28.09
CA ASP A 194 4.28 -1.14 28.09
C ASP A 194 4.75 -0.32 26.87
N TYR A 195 3.93 -0.35 25.81
CA TYR A 195 4.14 0.40 24.57
C TYR A 195 3.43 1.77 24.58
N ALA A 196 3.20 2.37 25.76
CA ALA A 196 2.45 3.63 25.96
C ALA A 196 2.88 4.86 25.13
N SER A 197 3.98 4.77 24.37
CA SER A 197 4.48 5.81 23.48
C SER A 197 4.05 5.69 22.00
N TYR A 198 3.28 4.66 21.61
CA TYR A 198 2.97 4.40 20.20
C TYR A 198 1.53 4.77 19.80
N ASP A 199 1.39 5.32 18.59
CA ASP A 199 0.11 5.72 17.99
C ASP A 199 -0.68 4.48 17.52
N PRO A 200 -1.91 4.25 18.00
CA PRO A 200 -2.76 3.14 17.54
C PRO A 200 -2.98 3.14 16.03
N ALA A 201 -2.92 4.30 15.36
CA ALA A 201 -3.07 4.40 13.91
C ALA A 201 -1.98 3.65 13.11
N ILE A 202 -0.82 3.40 13.71
CA ILE A 202 0.27 2.63 13.07
C ILE A 202 0.18 1.14 13.47
N LEU A 203 -0.28 0.86 14.70
CA LEU A 203 -0.24 -0.48 15.25
C LEU A 203 -1.37 -1.38 14.73
N GLU A 204 -2.59 -0.85 14.58
CA GLU A 204 -3.74 -1.61 14.09
C GLU A 204 -3.52 -2.18 12.68
N PRO A 205 -3.07 -1.39 11.68
CA PRO A 205 -2.85 -1.92 10.33
C PRO A 205 -1.70 -2.93 10.26
N LEU A 206 -0.68 -2.74 11.09
CA LEU A 206 0.47 -3.63 11.17
C LEU A 206 0.05 -5.00 11.73
N LEU A 207 -0.76 -5.00 12.79
CA LEU A 207 -1.37 -6.21 13.32
C LEU A 207 -2.30 -6.89 12.32
N GLU A 208 -3.15 -6.14 11.64
CA GLU A 208 -4.05 -6.68 10.61
C GLU A 208 -3.26 -7.40 9.50
N ARG A 209 -2.17 -6.78 9.02
CA ARG A 209 -1.27 -7.38 8.03
C ARG A 209 -0.69 -8.70 8.54
N GLU A 210 -0.09 -8.70 9.72
CA GLU A 210 0.55 -9.91 10.27
C GLU A 210 -0.47 -11.02 10.51
N LEU A 211 -1.65 -10.70 11.03
CA LEU A 211 -2.73 -11.66 11.17
C LEU A 211 -3.13 -12.28 9.84
N ARG A 212 -3.25 -11.49 8.77
CA ARG A 212 -3.61 -11.99 7.43
C ARG A 212 -2.49 -12.82 6.78
N GLN A 213 -1.23 -12.40 6.93
CA GLN A 213 -0.09 -13.05 6.27
C GLN A 213 0.37 -14.30 7.01
N GLY A 214 0.46 -14.23 8.34
CA GLY A 214 1.09 -15.23 9.18
C GLY A 214 0.13 -16.20 9.86
N TYR A 215 -1.12 -15.80 10.12
CA TYR A 215 -2.02 -16.54 11.01
C TYR A 215 -3.31 -16.99 10.32
N THR A 216 -3.57 -18.29 10.33
CA THR A 216 -4.86 -18.87 9.90
C THR A 216 -5.86 -18.94 11.06
N THR A 217 -5.33 -19.20 12.25
CA THR A 217 -6.06 -19.41 13.50
C THR A 217 -5.43 -18.63 14.64
N LEU A 218 -6.27 -18.17 15.56
CA LEU A 218 -5.85 -17.55 16.82
C LEU A 218 -6.40 -18.36 17.98
N SER A 219 -5.51 -18.85 18.85
CA SER A 219 -5.88 -19.56 20.07
C SER A 219 -5.78 -18.62 21.27
N THR A 220 -6.67 -18.76 22.24
CA THR A 220 -6.64 -17.91 23.46
C THR A 220 -5.40 -18.19 24.29
N GLY A 221 -4.74 -17.14 24.79
CA GLY A 221 -3.55 -17.25 25.65
C GLY A 221 -2.22 -17.45 24.92
N THR A 222 -2.19 -17.39 23.58
CA THR A 222 -0.94 -17.41 22.81
C THR A 222 -0.33 -16.01 22.71
N ILE A 223 1.00 -15.95 22.56
CA ILE A 223 1.77 -14.70 22.42
C ILE A 223 2.18 -14.54 20.95
N LEU A 224 1.48 -13.65 20.25
CA LEU A 224 1.75 -13.27 18.87
C LEU A 224 2.99 -12.38 18.82
N GLN A 225 3.91 -12.71 17.92
CA GLN A 225 5.05 -11.86 17.61
C GLN A 225 4.85 -11.16 16.28
N VAL A 226 5.14 -9.87 16.28
CA VAL A 226 4.82 -8.94 15.20
C VAL A 226 6.06 -8.12 14.91
N LYS A 227 6.65 -8.30 13.72
CA LYS A 227 7.91 -7.63 13.36
C LYS A 227 7.63 -6.31 12.66
N ARG A 228 8.21 -5.21 13.15
CA ARG A 228 8.16 -3.89 12.47
C ARG A 228 9.44 -3.55 11.72
N GLY A 229 10.56 -4.18 12.07
CA GLY A 229 11.86 -3.93 11.45
C GLY A 229 12.92 -4.96 11.87
N PRO A 230 14.22 -4.69 11.63
CA PRO A 230 15.31 -5.63 11.93
C PRO A 230 15.53 -5.90 13.43
N THR A 231 15.16 -4.95 14.30
CA THR A 231 15.52 -4.98 15.73
C THR A 231 14.33 -4.85 16.68
N GLU A 232 13.13 -4.56 16.17
CA GLU A 232 11.95 -4.31 16.99
C GLU A 232 10.86 -5.34 16.68
N ASP A 233 10.72 -6.28 17.62
CA ASP A 233 9.65 -7.28 17.65
C ASP A 233 8.65 -6.89 18.74
N TYR A 234 7.36 -6.80 18.40
CA TYR A 234 6.28 -6.57 19.35
C TYR A 234 5.63 -7.88 19.75
N GLU A 235 5.27 -7.99 21.03
CA GLU A 235 4.63 -9.17 21.59
C GLU A 235 3.23 -8.84 22.13
N PHE A 236 2.22 -9.56 21.62
CA PHE A 236 0.81 -9.40 22.00
C PHE A 236 0.23 -10.72 22.46
N THR A 237 -0.42 -10.72 23.63
CA THR A 237 -1.15 -11.88 24.14
C THR A 237 -2.60 -11.82 23.70
N VAL A 238 -3.14 -12.93 23.18
CA VAL A 238 -4.56 -13.07 22.84
C VAL A 238 -5.36 -13.28 24.13
N GLU A 239 -6.03 -12.24 24.63
CA GLU A 239 -6.76 -12.27 25.92
C GLU A 239 -8.21 -12.70 25.74
N SER A 240 -8.90 -12.23 24.69
CA SER A 240 -10.31 -12.58 24.44
C SER A 240 -10.62 -12.77 22.96
N VAL A 241 -11.55 -13.69 22.65
CA VAL A 241 -12.02 -13.98 21.29
C VAL A 241 -13.54 -14.14 21.28
N LYS A 242 -14.19 -13.75 20.17
CA LYS A 242 -15.61 -14.05 19.92
C LYS A 242 -15.77 -14.71 18.55
N PRO A 243 -16.57 -15.80 18.41
CA PRO A 243 -17.34 -16.48 19.45
C PRO A 243 -16.47 -17.12 20.54
N GLU A 244 -16.99 -17.21 21.77
CA GLU A 244 -16.23 -17.77 22.90
C GLU A 244 -15.86 -19.24 22.62
N GLY A 245 -14.57 -19.56 22.71
CA GLY A 245 -14.05 -20.89 22.44
C GLY A 245 -12.53 -20.97 22.54
N ASP A 246 -11.99 -22.16 22.26
CA ASP A 246 -10.55 -22.47 22.33
C ASP A 246 -9.71 -21.75 21.24
N GLY A 247 -10.37 -21.14 20.25
CA GLY A 247 -9.75 -20.36 19.19
C GLY A 247 -10.73 -19.93 18.10
N ILE A 248 -10.26 -19.08 17.18
CA ILE A 248 -11.02 -18.54 16.04
C ILE A 248 -10.25 -18.68 14.74
N CYS A 249 -10.97 -18.77 13.62
CA CYS A 249 -10.42 -18.68 12.27
C CYS A 249 -10.44 -17.21 11.79
N VAL A 250 -9.31 -16.72 11.26
CA VAL A 250 -9.11 -15.31 10.82
C VAL A 250 -9.17 -15.14 9.29
N ILE A 251 -9.21 -16.25 8.54
CA ILE A 251 -9.29 -16.22 7.07
C ILE A 251 -10.72 -15.93 6.61
N ASP A 252 -10.86 -14.99 5.67
CA ASP A 252 -12.14 -14.55 5.09
C ASP A 252 -13.16 -14.10 6.16
N THR A 253 -12.67 -13.34 7.15
CA THR A 253 -13.47 -12.78 8.24
C THR A 253 -13.18 -11.29 8.45
N ASP A 254 -14.25 -10.52 8.66
CA ASP A 254 -14.17 -9.14 9.14
C ASP A 254 -14.03 -9.17 10.68
N LEU A 255 -12.80 -9.17 11.17
CA LEU A 255 -12.47 -9.28 12.59
C LEU A 255 -12.32 -7.88 13.23
N GLU A 256 -13.07 -7.60 14.29
CA GLU A 256 -12.86 -6.41 15.13
C GLU A 256 -11.66 -6.63 16.05
N LEU A 257 -10.61 -5.81 15.91
CA LEU A 257 -9.39 -5.87 16.71
C LEU A 257 -9.43 -4.78 17.78
N ASP A 258 -9.27 -5.17 19.06
CA ASP A 258 -9.25 -4.26 20.21
C ASP A 258 -7.93 -4.40 20.98
N LEU A 259 -7.21 -3.29 21.10
CA LEU A 259 -5.94 -3.20 21.79
C LEU A 259 -6.16 -2.87 23.26
N LEU A 260 -6.23 -3.92 24.07
CA LEU A 260 -6.45 -3.79 25.50
C LEU A 260 -5.21 -3.13 26.13
N ARG A 261 -5.45 -2.14 27.02
CA ARG A 261 -4.41 -1.49 27.86
C ARG A 261 -3.48 -0.50 27.14
N ILE A 262 -3.78 -0.10 25.90
CA ILE A 262 -3.21 1.11 25.26
C ILE A 262 -4.23 2.24 25.42
N PRO A 263 -3.86 3.47 25.86
CA PRO A 263 -4.82 4.56 25.95
C PRO A 263 -5.32 4.90 24.54
N THR A 264 -6.54 4.49 24.21
CA THR A 264 -7.21 4.92 22.99
C THR A 264 -7.54 6.41 23.13
N ALA A 265 -7.26 7.19 22.08
CA ALA A 265 -7.42 8.65 22.07
C ALA A 265 -8.84 9.13 22.44
N THR A 266 -9.83 8.25 22.39
CA THR A 266 -11.23 8.48 22.79
C THR A 266 -11.46 8.59 24.31
N ALA A 267 -10.47 8.28 25.16
CA ALA A 267 -10.63 8.28 26.61
C ALA A 267 -10.08 9.53 27.36
N GLN A 268 -9.56 10.54 26.64
CA GLN A 268 -8.88 11.71 27.25
C GLN A 268 -9.61 13.06 27.14
N GLU A 269 -10.93 13.09 26.97
CA GLU A 269 -11.71 14.34 27.04
C GLU A 269 -12.65 14.40 28.25
N ALA A 270 -12.07 14.55 29.45
CA ALA A 270 -12.76 15.13 30.61
C ALA A 270 -11.75 15.52 31.72
N GLY A 271 -11.14 16.70 31.61
CA GLY A 271 -10.27 17.22 32.68
C GLY A 271 -9.62 18.55 32.32
N ASN A 272 -10.35 19.64 32.51
CA ASN A 272 -9.92 21.01 32.23
C ASN A 272 -8.90 21.54 33.27
N GLY A 273 -7.88 22.26 32.79
CA GLY A 273 -7.23 23.38 33.48
C GLY A 273 -5.90 23.10 34.21
N MET A 274 -4.80 23.69 33.73
CA MET A 274 -4.09 24.81 34.37
C MET A 274 -2.66 24.93 33.83
N ASN A 275 -2.24 26.18 33.58
CA ASN A 275 -0.85 26.58 33.33
C ASN A 275 0.10 26.01 34.39
N GLY A 276 1.17 25.36 33.93
CA GLY A 276 2.30 24.94 34.75
C GLY A 276 3.53 24.79 33.87
N SER A 277 4.43 25.77 33.97
CA SER A 277 5.82 25.68 33.55
C SER A 277 6.42 24.38 34.08
N ARG A 278 6.71 23.43 33.18
CA ARG A 278 7.31 22.15 33.55
C ARG A 278 8.83 22.24 33.42
N GLU A 279 9.45 22.81 34.44
CA GLU A 279 10.78 22.36 34.87
C GLU A 279 10.60 21.04 35.63
N THR A 280 11.10 19.95 35.06
CA THR A 280 11.42 18.68 35.75
C THR A 280 12.51 18.01 34.90
N GLU A 281 13.78 18.09 35.31
CA GLU A 281 14.46 17.09 36.16
C GLU A 281 14.71 15.75 35.44
N SER A 282 16.01 15.53 35.17
CA SER A 282 16.73 14.27 34.93
C SER A 282 16.10 13.24 33.98
N THR A 283 16.28 13.45 32.67
CA THR A 283 16.27 12.36 31.67
C THR A 283 17.69 11.98 31.29
N GLU A 284 18.00 10.68 31.37
CA GLU A 284 19.30 10.09 31.01
C GLU A 284 19.63 10.19 29.51
N LYS A 285 18.66 10.58 28.66
CA LYS A 285 18.76 10.61 27.19
C LYS A 285 18.87 12.03 26.63
N SER A 286 19.53 12.16 25.49
CA SER A 286 19.58 13.40 24.70
C SER A 286 18.19 13.79 24.16
N PRO A 287 17.92 15.09 23.90
CA PRO A 287 16.66 15.53 23.28
C PRO A 287 16.45 14.88 21.90
N PRO A 288 15.20 14.62 21.48
CA PRO A 288 14.90 13.89 20.24
C PRO A 288 15.22 14.66 18.94
N GLY A 289 15.64 15.93 19.03
CA GLY A 289 15.89 16.82 17.89
C GLY A 289 14.61 17.46 17.34
N GLY A 290 14.59 17.82 16.04
CA GLY A 290 13.46 18.54 15.43
C GLY A 290 13.67 18.95 13.95
N ASP A 291 12.78 19.77 13.41
CA ASP A 291 12.87 20.22 12.00
C ASP A 291 13.95 21.30 11.81
N ILE A 292 14.66 21.23 10.68
CA ILE A 292 15.65 22.23 10.28
C ILE A 292 15.32 22.81 8.91
N THR A 293 15.50 24.12 8.76
CA THR A 293 15.36 24.81 7.48
C THR A 293 16.73 25.31 7.01
N ILE A 294 16.90 25.45 5.70
CA ILE A 294 18.09 26.07 5.12
C ILE A 294 18.30 27.46 5.73
N TRP A 295 19.56 27.81 6.01
CA TRP A 295 20.02 29.11 6.54
C TRP A 295 19.75 29.38 8.03
N LYS A 296 18.95 28.56 8.72
CA LYS A 296 18.76 28.71 10.17
C LYS A 296 19.66 27.75 10.92
N SER A 297 20.50 28.28 11.80
CA SER A 297 21.26 27.47 12.76
C SER A 297 20.35 27.00 13.89
N VAL A 298 20.41 25.72 14.22
CA VAL A 298 19.69 25.14 15.36
C VAL A 298 20.69 24.73 16.43
N GLU A 299 20.46 25.15 17.66
CA GLU A 299 21.25 24.70 18.79
C GLU A 299 20.72 23.34 19.29
N GLY A 300 21.64 22.40 19.47
CA GLY A 300 21.35 21.05 19.94
C GLY A 300 22.30 20.64 21.04
N GLN A 301 21.97 19.53 21.70
CA GLN A 301 22.79 18.96 22.76
C GLN A 301 22.78 17.44 22.66
N VAL A 302 23.97 16.83 22.65
CA VAL A 302 24.14 15.37 22.52
C VAL A 302 25.00 14.81 23.64
N ARG A 303 24.58 13.68 24.21
CA ARG A 303 25.36 12.87 25.15
C ARG A 303 26.20 11.86 24.39
N HIS A 304 27.20 11.30 25.08
CA HIS A 304 27.97 10.20 24.52
C HIS A 304 27.08 8.98 24.24
N GLY A 305 27.23 8.37 23.06
CA GLY A 305 26.50 7.17 22.67
C GLY A 305 25.06 7.43 22.19
N ASP A 306 24.58 8.67 22.27
CA ASP A 306 23.23 9.06 21.87
C ASP A 306 23.21 9.74 20.49
N TYR A 307 22.01 9.75 19.90
CA TYR A 307 21.71 10.42 18.63
C TYR A 307 20.71 11.55 18.85
N VAL A 308 20.87 12.64 18.09
CA VAL A 308 19.88 13.72 17.95
C VAL A 308 19.48 13.80 16.48
N ASP A 309 18.19 13.67 16.20
CA ASP A 309 17.67 13.52 14.85
C ASP A 309 17.00 14.81 14.33
N TYR A 310 17.29 15.19 13.10
CA TYR A 310 16.75 16.36 12.44
C TYR A 310 16.18 16.01 11.06
N ASP A 311 15.07 16.65 10.70
CA ASP A 311 14.41 16.47 9.41
C ASP A 311 14.48 17.78 8.59
N LEU A 312 15.00 17.70 7.38
CA LEU A 312 15.01 18.78 6.38
C LEU A 312 13.94 18.48 5.33
N SER A 313 12.80 19.16 5.44
CA SER A 313 11.62 18.88 4.61
C SER A 313 11.63 19.50 3.22
N SER A 314 12.41 20.56 2.99
CA SER A 314 12.38 21.27 1.70
C SER A 314 13.70 21.98 1.39
N TRP A 315 14.24 21.72 0.20
CA TRP A 315 15.32 22.50 -0.39
C TRP A 315 15.28 22.47 -1.92
N ASP A 316 16.07 23.34 -2.53
CA ASP A 316 16.28 23.31 -3.97
C ASP A 316 17.19 22.12 -4.35
N LYS A 317 16.56 21.05 -4.84
CA LYS A 317 17.23 19.79 -5.18
C LYS A 317 18.22 19.91 -6.35
N SER A 318 18.19 21.01 -7.10
CA SER A 318 19.18 21.28 -8.15
C SER A 318 20.55 21.73 -7.59
N ARG A 319 20.59 22.13 -6.33
CA ARG A 319 21.79 22.66 -5.66
C ARG A 319 22.41 21.62 -4.73
N GLY A 320 23.71 21.73 -4.52
CA GLY A 320 24.40 20.93 -3.50
C GLY A 320 24.06 21.41 -2.09
N LEU A 321 24.22 20.55 -1.11
CA LEU A 321 24.03 20.87 0.31
C LEU A 321 25.34 20.79 1.09
N VAL A 322 25.44 21.61 2.11
CA VAL A 322 26.52 21.62 3.10
C VAL A 322 25.87 21.55 4.47
N ILE A 323 26.19 20.52 5.24
CA ILE A 323 25.71 20.33 6.60
C ILE A 323 26.91 20.48 7.52
N GLU A 324 26.84 21.44 8.45
CA GLU A 324 27.93 21.78 9.36
C GLU A 324 27.45 21.69 10.81
N ALA A 325 28.15 20.91 11.63
CA ALA A 325 27.93 20.83 13.07
C ALA A 325 29.15 21.37 13.81
N VAL A 326 28.95 22.46 14.55
CA VAL A 326 30.02 23.15 15.29
C VAL A 326 29.82 22.93 16.79
N PRO A 327 30.77 22.32 17.50
CA PRO A 327 30.73 22.22 18.96
C PRO A 327 30.83 23.61 19.60
N GLN A 328 30.02 23.90 20.63
CA GLN A 328 30.08 25.19 21.34
C GLN A 328 31.19 25.26 22.40
N SER A 329 31.70 24.10 22.85
CA SER A 329 32.80 23.99 23.83
C SER A 329 33.66 22.77 23.51
N ASP A 330 34.98 22.87 23.64
CA ASP A 330 35.89 21.72 23.49
C ASP A 330 36.05 20.92 24.80
N GLU A 331 35.44 21.36 25.89
CA GLU A 331 35.68 20.83 27.25
C GLU A 331 35.10 19.43 27.48
N ALA A 332 34.05 19.04 26.76
CA ALA A 332 33.39 17.75 26.99
C ALA A 332 34.15 16.54 26.37
N GLY A 333 35.09 16.79 25.46
CA GLY A 333 35.83 15.72 24.77
C GLY A 333 34.95 14.78 23.93
N ILE A 334 33.77 15.24 23.51
CA ILE A 334 32.83 14.52 22.64
C ILE A 334 33.00 15.02 21.20
N PHE A 335 33.26 14.11 20.28
CA PHE A 335 33.32 14.37 18.85
C PHE A 335 31.96 14.16 18.21
N LEU A 336 31.54 15.11 17.37
CA LEU A 336 30.27 15.01 16.66
C LEU A 336 30.48 14.27 15.33
N ASP A 337 29.61 13.32 15.03
CA ASP A 337 29.50 12.72 13.70
C ASP A 337 28.15 13.11 13.08
N ILE A 338 28.13 13.28 11.76
CA ILE A 338 26.91 13.58 11.00
C ILE A 338 26.58 12.38 10.12
N PHE A 339 25.38 11.82 10.27
CA PHE A 339 24.83 10.77 9.41
C PHE A 339 23.64 11.32 8.64
N VAL A 340 23.54 11.01 7.34
CA VAL A 340 22.46 11.52 6.49
C VAL A 340 21.89 10.40 5.63
N SER A 341 20.57 10.39 5.50
CA SER A 341 19.84 9.54 4.55
C SER A 341 18.68 10.29 3.93
N PRO A 342 18.43 10.12 2.61
CA PRO A 342 17.25 10.68 1.98
C PRO A 342 15.99 9.97 2.50
N LYS A 343 14.94 10.74 2.76
CA LYS A 343 13.61 10.22 3.09
C LYS A 343 12.88 9.97 1.78
N THR A 344 12.77 8.71 1.40
CA THR A 344 12.06 8.25 0.19
C THR A 344 11.03 7.19 0.57
N PRO A 345 10.05 6.87 -0.29
CA PRO A 345 9.21 5.69 -0.10
C PRO A 345 10.03 4.41 0.10
N HIS A 346 11.21 4.30 -0.51
CA HIS A 346 12.07 3.11 -0.43
C HIS A 346 13.13 3.18 0.70
N LEU A 347 13.13 4.22 1.54
CA LEU A 347 14.03 4.37 2.69
C LEU A 347 13.37 5.22 3.79
N ARG A 348 12.81 4.55 4.81
CA ARG A 348 12.12 5.18 5.95
C ARG A 348 12.90 5.16 7.26
N GLN A 349 13.93 4.31 7.37
CA GLN A 349 14.75 4.20 8.57
C GLN A 349 15.66 5.40 8.77
N ARG A 350 15.78 5.84 10.04
CA ARG A 350 16.65 6.96 10.40
C ARG A 350 18.15 6.60 10.30
N PRO A 351 19.02 7.58 9.95
CA PRO A 351 20.45 7.35 9.87
C PRO A 351 21.06 6.96 11.23
N ARG A 352 21.87 5.91 11.24
CA ARG A 352 22.64 5.41 12.38
C ARG A 352 24.05 5.03 11.91
N GLU A 353 24.96 4.76 12.85
CA GLU A 353 26.36 4.43 12.53
C GLU A 353 26.50 3.30 11.52
N LEU A 354 25.72 2.22 11.66
CA LEU A 354 25.76 1.07 10.75
C LEU A 354 24.72 1.16 9.63
N GLN A 355 23.97 2.26 9.52
CA GLN A 355 22.88 2.41 8.57
C GLN A 355 22.63 3.87 8.19
N HIS A 356 23.25 4.32 7.12
CA HIS A 356 23.19 5.67 6.59
C HIS A 356 23.59 5.67 5.12
N TRP A 357 23.10 6.64 4.36
CA TRP A 357 23.48 6.81 2.97
C TRP A 357 24.85 7.47 2.83
N THR A 358 25.06 8.57 3.55
CA THR A 358 26.36 9.24 3.61
C THR A 358 26.61 9.78 5.01
N ALA A 359 27.88 9.94 5.36
CA ALA A 359 28.26 10.38 6.69
C ALA A 359 29.57 11.15 6.69
N ARG A 360 29.68 12.02 7.68
CA ARG A 360 30.93 12.65 8.08
C ARG A 360 31.31 12.14 9.46
N MET A 361 32.08 11.06 9.49
CA MET A 361 32.56 10.37 10.69
C MET A 361 33.86 10.99 11.25
N GLY A 362 33.92 12.33 11.29
CA GLY A 362 35.10 13.10 11.70
C GLY A 362 35.08 14.54 11.17
N PRO A 363 35.85 15.42 11.80
CA PRO A 363 37.24 15.45 11.42
C PRO A 363 38.07 14.75 12.48
N TYR A 364 39.11 14.05 12.05
CA TYR A 364 40.12 13.49 12.96
C TYR A 364 41.05 14.58 13.51
N THR A 365 40.67 15.85 13.35
CA THR A 365 41.38 17.02 13.86
C THR A 365 40.39 17.98 14.51
N ASN A 366 40.82 18.66 15.58
CA ASN A 366 40.02 19.67 16.28
C ASN A 366 39.98 21.03 15.55
N ARG A 367 40.66 21.16 14.40
CA ARG A 367 40.87 22.44 13.70
C ARG A 367 39.83 22.71 12.62
N GLU A 368 39.11 21.68 12.19
CA GLU A 368 38.08 21.79 11.15
C GLU A 368 36.70 21.51 11.76
N PRO A 369 35.65 22.24 11.37
CA PRO A 369 34.29 21.90 11.77
C PRO A 369 33.85 20.58 11.12
N VAL A 370 32.89 19.89 11.76
CA VAL A 370 32.31 18.68 11.18
C VAL A 370 31.40 19.10 10.03
N ARG A 371 31.95 19.02 8.82
CA ARG A 371 31.30 19.50 7.59
C ARG A 371 31.12 18.36 6.60
N LEU A 372 29.87 18.12 6.21
CA LEU A 372 29.46 17.15 5.21
C LEU A 372 28.97 17.89 3.97
N GLU A 373 29.57 17.60 2.82
CA GLU A 373 29.15 18.13 1.52
C GLU A 373 28.40 17.06 0.74
N ILE A 374 27.24 17.45 0.19
CA ILE A 374 26.44 16.62 -0.71
C ILE A 374 26.40 17.37 -2.06
N PRO A 375 27.13 16.90 -3.08
CA PRO A 375 27.13 17.52 -4.41
C PRO A 375 25.75 17.54 -5.06
N ALA A 376 25.50 18.52 -5.93
CA ALA A 376 24.32 18.54 -6.81
C ALA A 376 24.25 17.26 -7.67
N GLY A 377 23.06 16.70 -7.85
CA GLY A 377 22.84 15.48 -8.62
C GLY A 377 23.22 14.17 -7.91
N SER A 378 23.62 14.22 -6.64
CA SER A 378 23.96 13.01 -5.86
C SER A 378 22.78 12.07 -5.64
N PHE A 379 21.55 12.56 -5.82
CA PHE A 379 20.31 11.79 -5.67
C PHE A 379 19.84 11.11 -6.97
N GLY A 380 20.59 11.19 -8.08
CA GLY A 380 20.21 10.58 -9.37
C GLY A 380 19.02 11.27 -10.05
N ASN A 381 19.01 11.39 -11.38
CA ASN A 381 17.99 12.20 -12.09
C ASN A 381 16.54 11.68 -11.92
N ASP A 382 16.35 10.37 -11.83
CA ASP A 382 15.03 9.74 -11.75
C ASP A 382 14.50 9.66 -10.31
N GLU A 383 15.38 9.71 -9.31
CA GLU A 383 15.07 9.58 -7.89
C GLU A 383 14.82 10.94 -7.21
N VAL A 384 15.22 12.06 -7.84
CA VAL A 384 15.05 13.41 -7.28
C VAL A 384 13.59 13.69 -6.88
N ASP A 385 12.64 13.26 -7.70
CA ASP A 385 11.21 13.49 -7.46
C ASP A 385 10.65 12.64 -6.31
N GLU A 386 11.26 11.47 -6.02
CA GLU A 386 10.86 10.59 -4.91
C GLU A 386 11.39 11.04 -3.54
N VAL A 387 12.39 11.95 -3.50
CA VAL A 387 12.94 12.44 -2.23
C VAL A 387 11.98 13.43 -1.57
N GLU A 388 11.34 13.03 -0.49
CA GLU A 388 10.44 13.86 0.31
C GLU A 388 11.19 14.82 1.24
N GLY A 389 12.39 14.43 1.67
CA GLY A 389 13.16 15.14 2.69
C GLY A 389 14.55 14.54 2.91
N LEU A 390 15.33 15.12 3.80
CA LEU A 390 16.59 14.55 4.29
C LEU A 390 16.51 14.32 5.79
N MET A 391 16.84 13.12 6.23
CA MET A 391 16.99 12.76 7.64
C MET A 391 18.46 12.93 8.01
N ILE A 392 18.73 13.68 9.06
CA ILE A 392 20.07 14.02 9.54
C ILE A 392 20.17 13.57 11.00
N SER A 393 21.16 12.76 11.35
CA SER A 393 21.39 12.33 12.73
C SER A 393 22.77 12.75 13.19
N ILE A 394 22.82 13.45 14.33
CA ILE A 394 24.06 13.87 14.98
C ILE A 394 24.35 12.91 16.11
N TYR A 395 25.57 12.38 16.13
CA TYR A 395 26.01 11.38 17.10
C TYR A 395 27.17 11.90 17.94
N GLY A 396 27.07 11.70 19.26
CA GLY A 396 28.13 12.07 20.20
C GLY A 396 29.09 10.91 20.46
N PHE A 397 30.25 10.92 19.79
CA PHE A 397 31.29 9.91 20.00
C PHE A 397 32.30 10.32 21.07
N ARG A 398 32.71 9.40 21.94
CA ARG A 398 33.65 9.66 23.03
C ARG A 398 34.55 8.45 23.29
N ASN A 399 35.72 8.71 23.87
CA ASN A 399 36.58 7.68 24.44
C ASN A 399 36.02 7.19 25.77
N GLU A 400 35.77 5.89 25.89
CA GLU A 400 35.34 5.26 27.14
C GLU A 400 36.36 5.41 28.28
N ALA A 401 37.65 5.62 27.94
CA ALA A 401 38.71 5.83 28.93
C ALA A 401 38.72 7.24 29.57
N ALA A 402 37.86 8.17 29.14
CA ALA A 402 37.81 9.54 29.64
C ALA A 402 36.75 9.75 30.76
N PRO A 403 37.02 10.55 31.80
CA PRO A 403 36.13 10.71 32.97
C PRO A 403 34.76 11.30 32.58
N ALA A 404 33.64 10.78 33.08
CA ALA A 404 32.28 11.17 32.67
C ALA A 404 32.11 12.66 32.34
N ALA A 405 31.81 12.96 31.07
CA ALA A 405 31.63 14.33 30.58
C ALA A 405 30.14 14.71 30.55
N GLY A 406 29.89 16.00 30.78
CA GLY A 406 28.58 16.59 30.58
C GLY A 406 28.16 16.54 29.10
N PRO A 407 26.86 16.73 28.83
CA PRO A 407 26.32 16.74 27.48
C PRO A 407 26.91 17.87 26.62
N GLN A 408 27.31 17.54 25.38
CA GLN A 408 27.97 18.44 24.44
C GLN A 408 26.94 19.28 23.69
N LYS A 409 27.04 20.61 23.81
CA LYS A 409 26.23 21.54 23.02
C LYS A 409 26.86 21.79 21.66
N PHE A 410 26.05 21.88 20.62
CA PHE A 410 26.48 22.14 19.26
C PHE A 410 25.50 23.06 18.52
N SER A 411 25.98 23.72 17.48
CA SER A 411 25.18 24.45 16.50
C SER A 411 25.20 23.69 15.18
N LEU A 412 24.01 23.32 14.67
CA LEU A 412 23.83 22.66 13.38
C LEU A 412 23.33 23.68 12.36
N ARG A 413 23.97 23.72 11.19
CA ARG A 413 23.60 24.59 10.07
C ARG A 413 23.55 23.79 8.76
N VAL A 414 22.57 24.13 7.92
CA VAL A 414 22.44 23.60 6.55
C VAL A 414 22.43 24.76 5.55
N ASP A 415 23.36 24.74 4.59
CA ASP A 415 23.48 25.71 3.50
C ASP A 415 23.43 25.02 2.13
N THR A 416 23.08 25.78 1.09
CA THR A 416 23.15 25.32 -0.31
C THR A 416 24.37 25.89 -1.02
N TRP A 417 24.96 25.15 -1.98
CA TRP A 417 26.08 25.63 -2.80
C TRP A 417 25.93 25.21 -4.27
N ASP A 418 26.48 26.02 -5.18
CA ASP A 418 26.48 25.75 -6.62
C ASP A 418 27.88 25.32 -7.08
N ALA A 419 27.96 24.19 -7.78
CA ALA A 419 29.22 23.68 -8.32
C ALA A 419 29.82 24.60 -9.41
N THR A 420 29.01 25.49 -10.01
CA THR A 420 29.45 26.47 -11.01
C THR A 420 30.01 27.77 -10.40
N ASP A 421 29.98 27.92 -9.08
CA ASP A 421 30.52 29.09 -8.40
C ASP A 421 32.04 28.95 -8.27
N THR A 422 32.77 29.26 -9.35
CA THR A 422 34.24 29.31 -9.40
C THR A 422 34.85 30.35 -8.45
N ASN A 423 34.01 31.13 -7.74
CA ASN A 423 34.42 32.01 -6.66
C ASN A 423 34.43 31.37 -5.27
N ARG A 424 34.10 30.08 -5.14
CA ARG A 424 34.44 29.29 -3.95
C ARG A 424 35.32 28.12 -4.38
N ALA A 425 36.64 28.37 -4.41
CA ALA A 425 37.62 27.28 -4.38
C ALA A 425 37.24 26.28 -3.28
N PRO A 426 37.58 24.97 -3.39
CA PRO A 426 37.39 24.02 -2.31
C PRO A 426 38.09 24.62 -1.09
N THR A 427 37.28 25.18 -0.19
CA THR A 427 37.79 25.74 1.04
C THR A 427 38.07 24.49 1.86
N SER A 428 39.32 24.02 1.81
CA SER A 428 39.91 23.38 2.97
C SER A 428 39.43 24.19 4.18
N ALA A 429 39.03 23.54 5.27
CA ALA A 429 38.46 24.25 6.41
C ALA A 429 39.42 25.28 7.05
N ALA A 430 40.63 25.43 6.50
CA ALA A 430 41.50 26.57 6.67
C ALA A 430 40.97 27.93 6.14
N ASP A 431 39.77 28.04 5.56
CA ASP A 431 39.21 29.31 5.04
C ASP A 431 37.72 29.55 5.41
N VAL A 432 37.32 29.17 6.62
CA VAL A 432 36.16 29.83 7.25
C VAL A 432 36.61 31.23 7.63
N VAL A 433 36.11 32.24 6.93
CA VAL A 433 36.21 33.64 7.34
C VAL A 433 35.16 33.84 8.44
N PRO A 434 35.54 34.07 9.72
CA PRO A 434 34.58 34.46 10.74
C PRO A 434 33.95 35.81 10.33
N GLU A 435 32.69 36.05 10.70
CA GLU A 435 31.95 37.29 10.33
C GLU A 435 32.66 38.59 10.74
N ASP A 436 33.70 38.51 11.61
CA ASP A 436 34.58 39.60 12.03
C ASP A 436 35.97 39.59 11.34
N VAL A 437 36.00 39.72 10.02
CA VAL A 437 37.23 39.71 9.19
C VAL A 437 38.20 40.88 9.46
N ALA A 438 37.81 41.85 10.29
CA ALA A 438 38.63 43.01 10.58
C ALA A 438 39.86 42.68 11.44
N ASP A 439 39.79 41.65 12.30
CA ASP A 439 40.78 41.44 13.38
C ASP A 439 41.54 40.11 13.33
N LEU A 440 41.39 39.31 12.28
CA LEU A 440 42.06 38.01 12.14
C LEU A 440 43.05 37.99 10.96
N GLN A 441 44.14 37.23 11.09
CA GLN A 441 45.16 37.03 10.06
C GLN A 441 45.60 35.55 10.02
N LYS A 442 45.64 34.97 8.81
CA LYS A 442 46.04 33.57 8.58
C LYS A 442 47.57 33.40 8.67
N CYS A 443 48.04 32.47 9.49
CA CYS A 443 49.46 32.14 9.59
C CYS A 443 49.91 31.28 8.40
N LYS A 444 51.08 31.60 7.83
CA LYS A 444 51.65 30.88 6.67
C LYS A 444 52.23 29.51 7.03
N ASP A 445 52.60 29.31 8.29
CA ASP A 445 53.29 28.11 8.74
C ASP A 445 52.29 27.03 9.21
N CYS A 446 51.25 27.38 10.00
CA CYS A 446 50.24 26.42 10.47
C CYS A 446 48.88 26.52 9.77
N GLY A 447 48.63 27.54 8.94
CA GLY A 447 47.36 27.71 8.23
C GLY A 447 46.18 28.19 9.07
N GLN A 448 46.33 28.43 10.38
CA GLN A 448 45.24 28.88 11.27
C GLN A 448 44.98 30.40 11.18
N TRP A 449 43.73 30.79 11.39
CA TRP A 449 43.31 32.18 11.56
C TRP A 449 43.56 32.63 13.01
N ILE A 450 44.37 33.67 13.19
CA ILE A 450 44.79 34.15 14.51
C ILE A 450 44.47 35.63 14.65
N PRO A 451 44.01 36.11 15.82
CA PRO A 451 43.77 37.53 16.03
C PRO A 451 45.03 38.36 15.79
N LYS A 452 44.93 39.47 15.06
CA LYS A 452 46.03 40.37 14.67
C LYS A 452 46.89 40.80 15.86
N GLN A 453 46.26 41.02 17.02
CA GLN A 453 46.94 41.38 18.27
C GLN A 453 47.91 40.30 18.77
N SER A 454 47.63 39.02 18.47
CA SER A 454 48.43 37.85 18.88
C SER A 454 49.24 37.24 17.74
N PHE A 455 49.11 37.75 16.51
CA PHE A 455 49.70 37.19 15.30
C PHE A 455 51.24 37.10 15.38
N THR A 456 51.90 38.15 15.85
CA THR A 456 53.36 38.19 15.99
C THR A 456 53.88 37.16 17.00
N MET A 457 53.17 36.98 18.12
CA MET A 457 53.53 35.97 19.13
C MET A 457 53.24 34.55 18.63
N HIS A 458 52.13 34.35 17.92
CA HIS A 458 51.81 33.07 17.31
C HIS A 458 52.83 32.69 16.25
N THR A 459 53.16 33.56 15.30
CA THR A 459 54.13 33.28 14.22
C THR A 459 55.51 32.90 14.75
N LEU A 460 56.02 33.62 15.75
CA LEU A 460 57.29 33.28 16.40
C LEU A 460 57.26 31.92 17.11
N ARG A 461 56.12 31.53 17.70
CA ARG A 461 55.93 30.23 18.35
C ARG A 461 55.71 29.10 17.35
N CYS A 462 54.93 29.36 16.30
CA CYS A 462 54.62 28.43 15.23
C CYS A 462 55.85 28.08 14.39
N ALA A 463 56.69 29.05 14.06
CA ALA A 463 57.93 28.80 13.31
C ALA A 463 58.92 27.90 14.06
N ARG A 464 58.80 27.77 15.38
CA ARG A 464 59.63 26.89 16.23
C ARG A 464 59.03 25.49 16.40
N ASN A 465 57.77 25.30 16.03
CA ASN A 465 57.09 24.02 16.17
C ASN A 465 57.49 23.07 15.04
N PRO A 466 57.65 21.76 15.34
CA PRO A 466 57.96 20.77 14.32
C PRO A 466 56.78 20.61 13.35
N LYS A 467 57.12 20.28 12.09
CA LYS A 467 56.15 19.96 11.03
C LYS A 467 56.18 18.46 10.73
N CYS A 468 55.02 17.85 10.53
CA CYS A 468 54.93 16.47 10.07
C CYS A 468 55.53 16.36 8.66
N ALA A 469 56.40 15.37 8.45
CA ALA A 469 57.05 15.15 7.16
C ALA A 469 56.10 14.60 6.08
N GLN A 470 54.98 13.97 6.47
CA GLN A 470 54.04 13.34 5.55
C GLN A 470 52.89 14.26 5.12
N CYS A 471 52.25 14.98 6.06
CA CYS A 471 51.14 15.90 5.74
C CYS A 471 51.45 17.39 5.90
N GLY A 472 52.61 17.76 6.44
CA GLY A 472 52.94 19.16 6.71
C GLY A 472 52.23 19.78 7.93
N PHE A 473 51.53 18.98 8.74
CA PHE A 473 50.86 19.45 9.95
C PHE A 473 51.85 20.06 10.95
N VAL A 474 51.57 21.29 11.41
CA VAL A 474 52.39 22.01 12.39
C VAL A 474 51.67 22.04 13.74
N ALA A 475 52.33 21.49 14.76
CA ALA A 475 51.83 21.41 16.13
C ALA A 475 52.99 21.38 17.13
N SER A 476 52.68 21.53 18.41
CA SER A 476 53.70 21.36 19.47
C SER A 476 54.32 19.96 19.43
N ARG A 477 55.47 19.76 20.09
CA ARG A 477 56.13 18.43 20.13
C ARG A 477 55.22 17.35 20.72
N ASP A 478 54.40 17.71 21.70
CA ASP A 478 53.49 16.79 22.38
C ASP A 478 52.31 16.43 21.46
N GLU A 479 51.69 17.42 20.82
CA GLU A 479 50.60 17.21 19.84
C GLU A 479 51.08 16.44 18.59
N LEU A 480 52.31 16.69 18.12
CA LEU A 480 52.89 15.93 17.01
C LEU A 480 53.22 14.49 17.41
N GLY A 481 53.38 14.21 18.71
CA GLY A 481 53.51 12.85 19.24
C GLY A 481 52.20 12.06 19.19
N GLU A 482 51.06 12.74 19.24
CA GLU A 482 49.72 12.12 19.13
C GLU A 482 49.16 12.13 17.69
N HIS A 483 49.80 12.88 16.79
CA HIS A 483 49.50 12.92 15.36
C HIS A 483 49.76 11.56 14.71
N TRP A 484 48.81 11.11 13.88
CA TRP A 484 48.86 9.78 13.27
C TRP A 484 48.48 9.81 11.78
N HIS A 485 48.97 8.79 11.09
CA HIS A 485 48.60 8.46 9.72
C HIS A 485 48.09 7.02 9.70
N CYS A 486 47.06 6.75 8.90
CA CYS A 486 46.62 5.37 8.70
C CYS A 486 47.61 4.65 7.77
N ASP A 487 47.95 3.41 8.09
CA ASP A 487 48.80 2.57 7.23
C ASP A 487 48.03 1.99 6.04
N HIS A 488 46.69 1.96 6.11
CA HIS A 488 45.81 1.34 5.12
C HIS A 488 45.10 2.35 4.19
N CYS A 489 45.04 3.64 4.56
CA CYS A 489 44.41 4.67 3.74
C CYS A 489 45.08 6.05 3.93
N SER A 490 44.65 7.06 3.16
CA SER A 490 45.22 8.41 3.20
C SER A 490 44.73 9.29 4.38
N SER A 491 44.01 8.71 5.34
CA SER A 491 43.49 9.46 6.49
C SER A 491 44.60 9.79 7.49
N TYR A 492 44.48 10.96 8.12
CA TYR A 492 45.37 11.41 9.19
C TYR A 492 44.57 12.17 10.25
N GLY A 493 45.12 12.28 11.45
CA GLY A 493 44.50 13.00 12.56
C GLY A 493 45.51 13.47 13.60
N ASP A 494 45.06 14.32 14.51
CA ASP A 494 45.92 14.96 15.53
C ASP A 494 45.96 14.23 16.87
N ARG A 495 45.10 13.23 17.08
CA ARG A 495 44.96 12.47 18.34
C ARG A 495 44.91 10.96 18.14
N LEU A 496 45.63 10.21 18.94
CA LEU A 496 45.65 8.73 18.90
C LEU A 496 44.27 8.09 19.06
N PHE A 497 43.38 8.67 19.86
CA PHE A 497 42.01 8.16 19.98
C PHE A 497 41.20 8.28 18.67
N ALA A 498 41.45 9.33 17.87
CA ALA A 498 40.85 9.46 16.56
C ALA A 498 41.35 8.36 15.60
N GLN A 499 42.58 7.86 15.79
CA GLN A 499 43.11 6.70 15.06
C GLN A 499 42.35 5.43 15.43
N GLN A 500 42.08 5.21 16.73
CA GLN A 500 41.30 4.05 17.18
C GLN A 500 39.89 4.08 16.62
N LYS A 501 39.24 5.25 16.62
CA LYS A 501 37.93 5.45 15.97
C LYS A 501 37.98 5.14 14.47
N HIS A 502 38.98 5.68 13.78
CA HIS A 502 39.18 5.45 12.35
C HIS A 502 39.36 3.95 12.05
N ASN A 503 40.25 3.28 12.77
CA ASN A 503 40.51 1.86 12.61
C ASN A 503 39.24 1.05 12.93
N GLY A 504 38.53 1.34 14.01
CA GLY A 504 37.30 0.62 14.36
C GLY A 504 36.19 0.68 13.31
N ARG A 505 36.13 1.74 12.50
CA ARG A 505 35.07 1.94 11.48
C ARG A 505 35.51 1.60 10.06
N MET A 506 36.73 1.98 9.69
CA MET A 506 37.25 1.84 8.33
C MET A 506 38.07 0.57 8.13
N HIS A 507 38.72 0.09 9.20
CA HIS A 507 39.59 -1.09 9.21
C HIS A 507 39.30 -1.98 10.44
N PRO A 508 38.03 -2.39 10.66
CA PRO A 508 37.66 -3.18 11.81
C PRO A 508 38.48 -4.49 11.84
N SER A 509 38.89 -4.90 13.04
CA SER A 509 39.71 -6.12 13.21
C SER A 509 38.96 -7.40 12.83
N ASN A 510 37.62 -7.38 12.89
CA ASN A 510 36.74 -8.47 12.50
C ASN A 510 35.87 -8.02 11.32
N THR A 511 35.54 -8.96 10.43
CA THR A 511 34.57 -8.71 9.36
C THR A 511 33.21 -8.39 9.96
N LEU A 512 32.58 -7.35 9.43
CA LEU A 512 31.25 -6.94 9.85
C LEU A 512 30.22 -7.78 9.11
N ARG A 513 29.20 -8.28 9.82
CA ARG A 513 28.11 -9.04 9.22
C ARG A 513 26.80 -8.30 9.36
N CYS A 514 26.01 -8.28 8.30
CA CYS A 514 24.64 -7.82 8.39
C CYS A 514 23.77 -8.86 9.10
N SER A 515 22.80 -8.41 9.88
CA SER A 515 21.81 -9.24 10.58
C SER A 515 20.71 -9.80 9.67
N CYS A 516 20.73 -9.43 8.38
CA CYS A 516 19.71 -9.80 7.42
C CYS A 516 19.84 -11.26 6.98
N SER A 517 18.80 -11.78 6.33
CA SER A 517 18.72 -13.16 5.83
C SER A 517 19.88 -13.58 4.91
N ALA A 518 20.51 -12.62 4.23
CA ALA A 518 21.63 -12.89 3.32
C ALA A 518 22.99 -13.07 4.02
N THR A 519 23.12 -12.67 5.30
CA THR A 519 24.36 -12.81 6.11
C THR A 519 25.66 -12.41 5.37
N LEU A 520 25.60 -11.30 4.62
CA LEU A 520 26.75 -10.77 3.87
C LEU A 520 27.84 -10.22 4.80
N GLU A 521 29.10 -10.39 4.39
CA GLU A 521 30.29 -9.89 5.10
C GLU A 521 30.82 -8.60 4.46
N PHE A 522 31.29 -7.67 5.30
CA PHE A 522 31.77 -6.36 4.90
C PHE A 522 33.07 -5.97 5.61
N ASP A 523 33.95 -5.30 4.88
CA ASP A 523 35.28 -4.91 5.36
C ASP A 523 35.29 -3.55 6.08
N SER A 524 34.20 -2.78 6.03
CA SER A 524 34.11 -1.45 6.66
C SER A 524 32.67 -1.06 6.99
N VAL A 525 32.51 -0.15 7.96
CA VAL A 525 31.20 0.38 8.36
C VAL A 525 30.48 1.08 7.21
N PRO A 526 31.12 1.94 6.39
CA PRO A 526 30.46 2.55 5.23
C PRO A 526 29.95 1.52 4.21
N ALA A 527 30.65 0.40 4.00
CA ALA A 527 30.22 -0.66 3.09
C ALA A 527 28.97 -1.39 3.62
N LEU A 528 28.97 -1.79 4.90
CA LEU A 528 27.80 -2.38 5.56
C LEU A 528 26.60 -1.42 5.54
N SER A 529 26.88 -0.16 5.82
CA SER A 529 25.87 0.90 5.85
C SER A 529 25.21 1.09 4.49
N ARG A 530 26.00 1.11 3.42
CA ARG A 530 25.49 1.19 2.04
C ARG A 530 24.54 0.03 1.75
N HIS A 531 24.94 -1.20 2.05
CA HIS A 531 24.06 -2.36 1.89
C HIS A 531 22.74 -2.20 2.66
N ARG A 532 22.78 -1.72 3.91
CA ARG A 532 21.57 -1.51 4.74
C ARG A 532 20.60 -0.46 4.20
N VAL A 533 21.06 0.49 3.38
CA VAL A 533 20.18 1.51 2.78
C VAL A 533 19.85 1.25 1.31
N THR A 534 20.57 0.37 0.61
CA THR A 534 20.29 0.02 -0.80
C THR A 534 19.53 -1.29 -0.92
N ASP A 535 20.15 -2.41 -0.53
CA ASP A 535 19.74 -3.75 -0.97
C ASP A 535 19.33 -4.67 0.18
N CYS A 536 19.50 -4.24 1.42
CA CYS A 536 19.19 -5.06 2.58
C CYS A 536 17.69 -5.41 2.65
N PRO A 537 17.34 -6.70 2.85
CA PRO A 537 15.94 -7.10 2.95
C PRO A 537 15.26 -6.59 4.22
N ASP A 538 16.03 -6.24 5.26
CA ASP A 538 15.49 -5.63 6.48
C ASP A 538 15.30 -4.11 6.38
N LYS A 539 15.65 -3.50 5.23
CA LYS A 539 15.46 -2.07 5.00
C LYS A 539 13.97 -1.74 5.02
N VAL A 540 13.56 -0.72 5.78
CA VAL A 540 12.14 -0.34 5.88
C VAL A 540 11.75 0.60 4.75
N ILE A 541 10.67 0.25 4.07
CA ILE A 541 10.06 0.96 2.95
C ILE A 541 8.59 1.27 3.28
N LEU A 542 8.04 2.33 2.69
CA LEU A 542 6.61 2.58 2.62
C LEU A 542 6.05 1.92 1.37
N CYS A 543 5.36 0.80 1.54
CA CYS A 543 4.77 0.07 0.42
C CYS A 543 3.64 0.88 -0.24
N ARG A 544 3.69 1.06 -1.56
CA ARG A 544 2.66 1.80 -2.30
C ARG A 544 1.29 1.12 -2.36
N PHE A 545 1.20 -0.17 -2.02
CA PHE A 545 -0.04 -0.96 -2.10
C PHE A 545 -0.71 -1.21 -0.75
N CYS A 546 0.04 -1.34 0.34
CA CYS A 546 -0.53 -1.44 1.70
C CYS A 546 -0.40 -0.14 2.50
N HIS A 547 0.39 0.83 2.04
CA HIS A 547 0.61 2.12 2.70
C HIS A 547 1.21 2.02 4.11
N LEU A 548 1.93 0.93 4.39
CA LEU A 548 2.61 0.68 5.67
C LEU A 548 4.12 0.71 5.53
N GLU A 549 4.80 1.10 6.62
CA GLU A 549 6.24 1.02 6.78
C GLU A 549 6.65 -0.41 7.17
N VAL A 550 7.31 -1.10 6.25
CA VAL A 550 7.53 -2.54 6.30
C VAL A 550 8.90 -2.91 5.76
N PRO A 551 9.49 -4.06 6.13
CA PRO A 551 10.75 -4.52 5.54
C PRO A 551 10.63 -4.72 4.01
N GLN A 552 11.72 -4.47 3.28
CA GLN A 552 11.81 -4.64 1.84
C GLN A 552 11.62 -6.10 1.41
N GLU A 553 12.06 -7.04 2.26
CA GLU A 553 12.09 -8.48 2.01
C GLU A 553 12.96 -8.86 0.78
N GLY A 554 13.00 -10.16 0.43
CA GLY A 554 13.73 -10.67 -0.73
C GLY A 554 15.17 -11.11 -0.45
N ASP A 555 15.84 -11.65 -1.47
CA ASP A 555 17.25 -12.03 -1.40
C ASP A 555 18.10 -11.16 -2.34
N PRO A 556 18.98 -10.29 -1.83
CA PRO A 556 19.86 -9.47 -2.66
C PRO A 556 20.92 -10.27 -3.42
N THR A 557 21.11 -11.55 -3.08
CA THR A 557 22.05 -12.44 -3.77
C THR A 557 21.42 -13.21 -4.92
N ASP A 558 20.09 -13.26 -5.01
CA ASP A 558 19.39 -13.90 -6.12
C ASP A 558 19.31 -12.95 -7.34
N PRO A 559 19.96 -13.30 -8.48
CA PRO A 559 19.91 -12.48 -9.70
C PRO A 559 18.50 -12.24 -10.22
N SER A 560 17.56 -13.17 -9.97
CA SER A 560 16.17 -13.05 -10.40
C SER A 560 15.45 -11.91 -9.68
N ASP A 561 15.61 -11.83 -8.36
CA ASP A 561 14.99 -10.78 -7.54
C ASP A 561 15.56 -9.40 -7.87
N VAL A 562 16.87 -9.30 -8.05
CA VAL A 562 17.55 -8.05 -8.45
C VAL A 562 17.08 -7.59 -9.83
N ALA A 563 17.01 -8.51 -10.81
CA ALA A 563 16.56 -8.18 -12.16
C ALA A 563 15.09 -7.74 -12.19
N GLN A 564 14.23 -8.39 -11.39
CA GLN A 564 12.82 -8.02 -11.28
C GLN A 564 12.64 -6.66 -10.63
N ALA A 565 13.38 -6.37 -9.55
CA ALA A 565 13.34 -5.06 -8.91
C ALA A 565 13.78 -3.94 -9.89
N ALA A 566 14.87 -4.17 -10.63
CA ALA A 566 15.37 -3.23 -11.62
C ALA A 566 14.39 -3.00 -12.79
N TYR A 567 13.71 -4.04 -13.27
CA TYR A 567 12.78 -3.92 -14.41
C TYR A 567 11.43 -3.33 -14.01
N THR A 568 10.91 -3.70 -12.83
CA THR A 568 9.57 -3.30 -12.38
C THR A 568 9.58 -2.04 -11.53
N GLY A 569 10.72 -1.64 -10.97
CA GLY A 569 10.82 -0.56 -9.98
C GLY A 569 10.08 -0.86 -8.68
N LEU A 570 9.85 -2.14 -8.38
CA LEU A 570 9.13 -2.59 -7.17
C LEU A 570 10.03 -3.48 -6.33
N THR A 571 9.96 -3.26 -5.03
CA THR A 571 10.61 -4.11 -4.02
C THR A 571 9.98 -5.50 -3.94
N ALA A 572 10.66 -6.46 -3.30
CA ALA A 572 10.12 -7.81 -3.08
C ALA A 572 8.76 -7.77 -2.37
N HIS A 573 8.67 -7.00 -1.29
CA HIS A 573 7.42 -6.81 -0.56
C HIS A 573 6.33 -6.19 -1.47
N GLU A 574 6.63 -5.12 -2.21
CA GLU A 574 5.64 -4.51 -3.12
C GLU A 574 5.22 -5.44 -4.26
N ARG A 575 6.08 -6.33 -4.75
CA ARG A 575 5.70 -7.35 -5.73
C ARG A 575 4.67 -8.32 -5.17
N ALA A 576 4.87 -8.76 -3.92
CA ALA A 576 3.93 -9.66 -3.24
C ALA A 576 2.58 -8.96 -2.98
N ASP A 577 2.61 -7.75 -2.41
CA ASP A 577 1.40 -6.99 -2.12
C ASP A 577 0.68 -6.49 -3.39
N GLY A 578 1.43 -6.17 -4.44
CA GLY A 578 0.92 -5.77 -5.74
C GLY A 578 0.31 -6.91 -6.54
N ALA A 579 0.56 -8.18 -6.16
CA ALA A 579 -0.07 -9.35 -6.76
C ALA A 579 -1.52 -9.55 -6.27
N ARG A 580 -1.92 -8.88 -5.18
CA ARG A 580 -3.32 -8.83 -4.74
C ARG A 580 -4.18 -8.21 -5.84
N THR A 581 -5.45 -8.59 -5.88
CA THR A 581 -6.38 -8.16 -6.91
C THR A 581 -7.46 -7.24 -6.36
N ALA A 582 -7.85 -6.24 -7.14
CA ALA A 582 -9.01 -5.38 -6.91
C ALA A 582 -9.90 -5.39 -8.15
N ASP A 583 -11.18 -5.08 -7.98
CA ASP A 583 -12.10 -4.86 -9.09
C ASP A 583 -11.89 -3.48 -9.72
N CYS A 584 -11.91 -3.43 -11.04
CA CYS A 584 -11.89 -2.18 -11.79
C CYS A 584 -13.29 -1.54 -11.75
N ASP A 585 -13.40 -0.29 -11.29
CA ASP A 585 -14.69 0.42 -11.20
C ASP A 585 -15.40 0.58 -12.55
N LEU A 586 -14.64 0.65 -13.65
CA LEU A 586 -15.18 0.86 -14.99
C LEU A 586 -15.81 -0.43 -15.56
N CYS A 587 -15.06 -1.54 -15.56
CA CYS A 587 -15.49 -2.78 -16.21
C CYS A 587 -15.91 -3.90 -15.24
N GLY A 588 -15.55 -3.80 -13.96
CA GLY A 588 -15.74 -4.85 -12.95
C GLY A 588 -14.80 -6.05 -13.11
N ALA A 589 -13.76 -5.95 -13.93
CA ALA A 589 -12.76 -7.00 -14.06
C ALA A 589 -11.87 -7.05 -12.82
N ILE A 590 -11.49 -8.26 -12.42
CA ILE A 590 -10.54 -8.49 -11.32
C ILE A 590 -9.12 -8.31 -11.88
N VAL A 591 -8.42 -7.27 -11.43
CA VAL A 591 -7.09 -6.88 -11.93
C VAL A 591 -6.12 -6.83 -10.74
N ARG A 592 -4.85 -7.21 -10.96
CA ARG A 592 -3.81 -7.09 -9.95
C ARG A 592 -3.51 -5.61 -9.66
N LEU A 593 -3.27 -5.25 -8.40
CA LEU A 593 -3.01 -3.86 -8.00
C LEU A 593 -1.84 -3.25 -8.77
N ARG A 594 -0.77 -4.03 -8.99
CA ARG A 594 0.37 -3.59 -9.80
C ARG A 594 0.01 -3.26 -11.24
N ASP A 595 -0.94 -4.01 -11.81
CA ASP A 595 -1.29 -3.91 -13.23
C ASP A 595 -2.47 -2.93 -13.46
N MET A 596 -3.08 -2.39 -12.40
CA MET A 596 -4.26 -1.51 -12.46
C MET A 596 -4.00 -0.24 -13.29
N SER A 597 -2.84 0.41 -13.11
CA SER A 597 -2.48 1.60 -13.89
C SER A 597 -2.41 1.31 -15.39
N SER A 598 -1.83 0.16 -15.77
CA SER A 598 -1.79 -0.28 -17.16
C SER A 598 -3.18 -0.60 -17.68
N HIS A 599 -4.03 -1.24 -16.88
CA HIS A 599 -5.41 -1.56 -17.24
C HIS A 599 -6.26 -0.30 -17.48
N LEU A 600 -6.13 0.73 -16.64
CA LEU A 600 -6.78 2.03 -16.84
C LEU A 600 -6.30 2.74 -18.10
N ARG A 601 -5.00 2.66 -18.42
CA ARG A 601 -4.48 3.17 -19.71
C ARG A 601 -5.08 2.43 -20.91
N HIS A 602 -5.37 1.14 -20.80
CA HIS A 602 -6.09 0.42 -21.86
C HIS A 602 -7.52 0.94 -22.01
N HIS A 603 -8.21 1.26 -20.92
CA HIS A 603 -9.51 1.93 -20.98
C HIS A 603 -9.44 3.28 -21.70
N GLU A 604 -8.41 4.09 -21.44
CA GLU A 604 -8.21 5.37 -22.15
C GLU A 604 -7.95 5.17 -23.64
N MET A 605 -7.14 4.18 -24.03
CA MET A 605 -6.88 3.86 -25.43
C MET A 605 -8.16 3.37 -26.13
N ASP A 606 -8.91 2.47 -25.51
CA ASP A 606 -10.19 1.99 -26.02
C ASP A 606 -11.20 3.14 -26.15
N LYS A 607 -11.24 4.04 -25.17
CA LYS A 607 -12.08 5.25 -25.19
C LYS A 607 -11.77 6.13 -26.39
N LYS A 608 -10.49 6.35 -26.72
CA LYS A 608 -10.08 7.11 -27.92
C LYS A 608 -10.44 6.40 -29.24
N GLY A 609 -10.39 5.08 -29.26
CA GLY A 609 -10.71 4.27 -30.45
C GLY A 609 -12.20 4.04 -30.71
N ARG A 610 -13.09 4.41 -29.77
CA ARG A 610 -14.54 4.16 -29.90
C ARG A 610 -15.19 5.06 -30.94
N ALA A 611 -15.90 4.44 -31.87
CA ALA A 611 -16.80 5.14 -32.77
C ALA A 611 -17.97 5.76 -31.99
N ALA A 612 -18.42 6.94 -32.43
CA ALA A 612 -19.55 7.60 -31.82
C ALA A 612 -20.84 6.77 -31.98
N PRO A 613 -21.67 6.67 -30.92
CA PRO A 613 -22.90 5.89 -30.97
C PRO A 613 -23.92 6.56 -31.89
N SER A 614 -24.55 5.77 -32.75
CA SER A 614 -25.55 6.30 -33.68
C SER A 614 -26.82 6.76 -32.94
N GLY A 615 -27.13 8.05 -33.06
CA GLY A 615 -28.36 8.64 -32.52
C GLY A 615 -29.61 8.20 -33.27
N CYS A 616 -30.77 8.31 -32.62
CA CYS A 616 -32.05 8.16 -33.31
C CYS A 616 -32.24 9.30 -34.33
N ARG A 617 -32.67 8.96 -35.55
CA ARG A 617 -32.97 9.95 -36.62
C ARG A 617 -34.08 10.95 -36.26
N ASN A 618 -34.90 10.66 -35.25
CA ASN A 618 -35.89 11.61 -34.76
C ASN A 618 -35.20 12.67 -33.89
N SER A 619 -35.15 13.91 -34.38
CA SER A 619 -34.56 15.07 -33.68
C SER A 619 -35.10 15.29 -32.26
N MET A 620 -36.36 14.94 -32.02
CA MET A 620 -36.99 15.08 -30.70
C MET A 620 -36.64 13.91 -29.75
N CYS A 621 -35.85 12.93 -30.18
CA CYS A 621 -35.58 11.72 -29.43
C CYS A 621 -34.13 11.67 -28.91
N GLY A 622 -33.96 11.84 -27.60
CA GLY A 622 -32.68 11.68 -26.92
C GLY A 622 -32.32 10.22 -26.63
N ARG A 623 -32.47 9.33 -27.62
CA ARG A 623 -32.05 7.92 -27.51
C ARG A 623 -31.16 7.53 -28.68
N THR A 624 -30.27 6.59 -28.44
CA THR A 624 -29.45 5.95 -29.47
C THR A 624 -30.24 4.85 -30.20
N LEU A 625 -29.70 4.42 -31.34
CA LEU A 625 -30.31 3.39 -32.18
C LEU A 625 -30.27 2.01 -31.54
N HIS A 626 -29.16 1.67 -30.90
CA HIS A 626 -28.88 0.34 -30.35
C HIS A 626 -29.03 0.27 -28.81
N GLY A 627 -29.26 1.41 -28.17
CA GLY A 627 -29.28 1.54 -26.72
C GLY A 627 -27.86 1.50 -26.14
N VAL A 628 -27.65 2.20 -25.04
CA VAL A 628 -26.36 2.24 -24.36
C VAL A 628 -26.53 1.87 -22.89
N GLY A 629 -25.68 0.97 -22.42
CA GLY A 629 -25.65 0.55 -21.02
C GLY A 629 -24.88 1.51 -20.11
N PRO A 630 -25.02 1.37 -18.78
CA PRO A 630 -24.32 2.21 -17.80
C PRO A 630 -22.79 2.08 -17.86
N ARG A 631 -22.26 0.98 -18.41
CA ARG A 631 -20.81 0.71 -18.56
C ARG A 631 -20.26 1.05 -19.95
N GLY A 632 -20.85 2.01 -20.65
CA GLY A 632 -20.36 2.39 -21.97
C GLY A 632 -20.59 1.35 -23.08
N THR A 633 -21.24 0.22 -22.79
CA THR A 633 -21.51 -0.84 -23.75
C THR A 633 -22.68 -0.43 -24.64
N VAL A 634 -22.39 -0.17 -25.92
CA VAL A 634 -23.45 -0.05 -26.92
C VAL A 634 -24.08 -1.43 -27.07
N GLY A 635 -25.42 -1.50 -27.00
CA GLY A 635 -26.14 -2.74 -27.23
C GLY A 635 -25.74 -3.35 -28.58
N PRO A 636 -25.84 -4.68 -28.75
CA PRO A 636 -25.64 -5.27 -30.06
C PRO A 636 -26.53 -4.54 -31.06
N PRO A 637 -26.19 -4.52 -32.36
CA PRO A 637 -27.10 -4.07 -33.39
C PRO A 637 -28.29 -5.04 -33.42
N ALA A 638 -29.22 -4.88 -32.49
CA ALA A 638 -30.52 -5.51 -32.44
C ALA A 638 -31.37 -4.81 -33.49
N GLY A 639 -30.89 -4.86 -34.74
CA GLY A 639 -31.65 -4.53 -35.91
C GLY A 639 -32.80 -5.51 -35.93
N ASN A 640 -33.99 -5.02 -35.57
CA ASN A 640 -35.18 -5.58 -36.16
C ASN A 640 -34.92 -5.56 -37.68
N PRO A 641 -34.95 -6.69 -38.41
CA PRO A 641 -34.43 -6.78 -39.80
C PRO A 641 -35.02 -5.79 -40.81
N ASN A 642 -36.07 -5.05 -40.42
CA ASN A 642 -36.78 -4.06 -41.23
C ASN A 642 -36.59 -2.58 -40.78
N ASN A 643 -35.67 -2.27 -39.87
CA ASN A 643 -35.45 -0.90 -39.40
C ASN A 643 -34.43 -0.12 -40.24
N ASP A 644 -34.71 0.00 -41.54
CA ASP A 644 -33.85 0.74 -42.48
C ASP A 644 -33.91 2.27 -42.29
N MET A 645 -34.83 2.75 -41.43
CA MET A 645 -35.13 4.16 -41.20
C MET A 645 -34.20 4.86 -40.21
N GLY A 646 -33.35 4.15 -39.48
CA GLY A 646 -32.46 4.77 -38.49
C GLY A 646 -33.17 5.30 -37.23
N LEU A 647 -34.31 4.72 -36.85
CA LEU A 647 -35.06 5.11 -35.65
C LEU A 647 -34.80 4.14 -34.48
N CYS A 648 -34.83 4.62 -33.24
CA CYS A 648 -34.78 3.72 -32.07
C CYS A 648 -36.05 2.85 -31.97
N LYS A 649 -35.99 1.77 -31.17
CA LYS A 649 -37.09 0.80 -30.98
C LYS A 649 -38.44 1.46 -30.65
N SER A 650 -38.43 2.51 -29.83
CA SER A 650 -39.66 3.22 -29.43
C SER A 650 -40.20 4.17 -30.50
N CYS A 651 -39.33 4.80 -31.31
CA CYS A 651 -39.77 5.66 -32.41
C CYS A 651 -40.27 4.86 -33.62
N TYR A 652 -39.66 3.70 -33.86
CA TYR A 652 -40.01 2.79 -34.95
C TYR A 652 -41.22 1.89 -34.65
N GLY A 653 -41.46 1.54 -33.37
CA GLY A 653 -42.57 0.66 -32.96
C GLY A 653 -43.95 1.01 -33.56
N PRO A 654 -44.39 2.28 -33.54
CA PRO A 654 -45.66 2.69 -34.16
C PRO A 654 -45.72 2.60 -35.70
N LEU A 655 -44.56 2.49 -36.37
CA LEU A 655 -44.44 2.40 -37.83
C LEU A 655 -44.29 0.95 -38.30
N TYR A 656 -43.92 0.05 -37.39
CA TYR A 656 -43.68 -1.36 -37.65
C TYR A 656 -44.98 -2.11 -37.96
N VAL A 657 -44.93 -2.91 -39.03
CA VAL A 657 -45.97 -3.85 -39.42
C VAL A 657 -45.26 -5.09 -39.96
N SER A 658 -45.74 -6.28 -39.62
CA SER A 658 -45.16 -7.57 -40.06
C SER A 658 -45.43 -7.91 -41.53
N MET A 659 -46.23 -7.11 -42.24
CA MET A 659 -46.57 -7.31 -43.65
C MET A 659 -45.41 -6.88 -44.56
N HIS A 660 -45.02 -7.75 -45.49
CA HIS A 660 -43.96 -7.49 -46.47
C HIS A 660 -44.35 -6.37 -47.44
N ASP A 661 -43.57 -5.28 -47.49
CA ASP A 661 -43.79 -4.08 -48.31
C ASP A 661 -42.55 -3.78 -49.17
N PRO A 662 -42.40 -4.41 -50.34
CA PRO A 662 -41.18 -4.31 -51.16
C PRO A 662 -40.94 -2.93 -51.78
N GLU A 663 -41.98 -2.09 -51.90
CA GLU A 663 -41.88 -0.73 -52.46
C GLU A 663 -41.91 0.37 -51.38
N GLY A 664 -42.02 0.00 -50.10
CA GLY A 664 -42.10 0.93 -48.95
C GLY A 664 -43.30 1.89 -49.01
N LYS A 665 -44.30 1.64 -49.86
CA LYS A 665 -45.43 2.56 -50.08
C LYS A 665 -46.36 2.61 -48.86
N ALA A 666 -46.53 1.48 -48.16
CA ALA A 666 -47.35 1.42 -46.96
C ALA A 666 -46.64 2.10 -45.78
N LEU A 667 -45.31 1.93 -45.65
CA LEU A 667 -44.51 2.65 -44.65
C LEU A 667 -44.60 4.17 -44.85
N ARG A 668 -44.45 4.64 -46.08
CA ARG A 668 -44.60 6.07 -46.44
C ARG A 668 -45.94 6.66 -46.03
N ARG A 669 -47.03 5.97 -46.37
CA ARG A 669 -48.39 6.40 -45.98
C ARG A 669 -48.56 6.47 -44.46
N ARG A 670 -47.90 5.60 -43.68
CA ARG A 670 -47.94 5.65 -42.21
C ARG A 670 -47.18 6.87 -41.67
N VAL A 671 -46.00 7.17 -42.22
CA VAL A 671 -45.23 8.37 -41.86
C VAL A 671 -46.01 9.64 -42.20
N GLU A 672 -46.59 9.72 -43.41
CA GLU A 672 -47.43 10.84 -43.85
C GLU A 672 -48.64 11.04 -42.91
N ARG A 673 -49.36 9.97 -42.60
CA ARG A 673 -50.50 10.00 -41.67
C ARG A 673 -50.09 10.51 -40.29
N ARG A 674 -48.91 10.11 -39.79
CA ARG A 674 -48.40 10.54 -38.48
C ARG A 674 -48.13 12.04 -38.45
N TYR A 675 -47.46 12.59 -39.49
CA TYR A 675 -47.23 14.04 -39.60
C TYR A 675 -48.54 14.82 -39.74
N LEU A 676 -49.47 14.37 -40.59
CA LEU A 676 -50.77 15.02 -40.75
C LEU A 676 -51.58 15.03 -39.45
N THR A 677 -51.56 13.94 -38.69
CA THR A 677 -52.23 13.85 -37.39
C THR A 677 -51.61 14.85 -36.39
N GLN A 678 -50.28 14.94 -36.34
CA GLN A 678 -49.57 15.89 -35.46
C GLN A 678 -49.88 17.36 -35.79
N LEU A 679 -50.03 17.71 -37.07
CA LEU A 679 -50.32 19.08 -37.52
C LEU A 679 -51.80 19.47 -37.41
N MET A 680 -52.72 18.54 -37.70
CA MET A 680 -54.16 18.84 -37.67
C MET A 680 -54.74 18.76 -36.25
N THR A 681 -54.47 17.67 -35.55
CA THR A 681 -55.05 17.39 -34.23
C THR A 681 -54.13 17.76 -33.07
N GLY A 682 -52.81 17.65 -33.26
CA GLY A 682 -51.84 17.81 -32.18
C GLY A 682 -51.75 16.58 -31.27
N CYS A 683 -50.74 16.55 -30.40
CA CYS A 683 -50.54 15.43 -29.48
C CYS A 683 -51.28 15.60 -28.14
N GLY A 684 -51.82 16.79 -27.85
CA GLY A 684 -52.57 17.08 -26.63
C GLY A 684 -51.74 17.18 -25.34
N ARG A 685 -50.40 17.16 -25.43
CA ARG A 685 -49.49 17.18 -24.27
C ARG A 685 -48.95 18.58 -23.98
N SER A 686 -49.00 19.02 -22.73
CA SER A 686 -48.60 20.36 -22.29
C SER A 686 -47.08 20.62 -22.34
N TRP A 687 -46.27 19.57 -22.23
CA TRP A 687 -44.80 19.63 -22.26
C TRP A 687 -44.20 19.44 -23.66
N CYS A 688 -45.03 19.22 -24.69
CA CYS A 688 -44.53 19.03 -26.04
C CYS A 688 -43.94 20.36 -26.56
N SER A 689 -42.69 20.33 -27.00
CA SER A 689 -42.00 21.42 -27.70
C SER A 689 -41.73 21.14 -29.20
N ASN A 690 -42.34 20.11 -29.79
CA ASN A 690 -42.12 19.77 -31.19
C ASN A 690 -42.76 20.81 -32.13
N GLU A 691 -41.97 21.35 -33.06
CA GLU A 691 -42.42 22.32 -34.06
C GLU A 691 -43.32 21.70 -35.13
N TRP A 692 -43.26 20.40 -35.35
CA TRP A 692 -44.13 19.68 -36.29
C TRP A 692 -45.39 19.14 -35.61
N CYS A 693 -45.83 19.80 -34.55
CA CYS A 693 -47.03 19.48 -33.79
C CYS A 693 -47.83 20.74 -33.47
N ARG A 694 -49.15 20.69 -33.70
CA ARG A 694 -50.06 21.80 -33.35
C ARG A 694 -50.00 22.18 -31.87
N THR A 695 -50.04 21.18 -31.00
CA THR A 695 -49.93 21.38 -29.55
C THR A 695 -48.55 21.91 -29.17
N GLY A 696 -47.48 21.39 -29.78
CA GLY A 696 -46.11 21.84 -29.47
C GLY A 696 -45.84 23.29 -29.87
N ARG A 697 -46.40 23.72 -31.00
CA ARG A 697 -46.37 25.13 -31.42
C ARG A 697 -47.18 26.04 -30.51
N ALA A 698 -48.36 25.60 -30.07
CA ALA A 698 -49.16 26.34 -29.11
C ALA A 698 -48.43 26.54 -27.77
N ASN A 699 -47.74 25.51 -27.27
CA ASN A 699 -46.97 25.58 -26.03
C ASN A 699 -45.72 26.47 -26.16
N THR A 700 -45.12 26.56 -27.36
CA THR A 700 -43.91 27.36 -27.63
C THR A 700 -44.21 28.77 -28.18
N GLY A 701 -45.48 29.15 -28.26
CA GLY A 701 -45.91 30.46 -28.77
C GLY A 701 -45.72 30.67 -30.29
N LYS A 702 -45.57 29.59 -31.06
CA LYS A 702 -45.42 29.64 -32.53
C LYS A 702 -46.77 29.49 -33.24
N GLU A 703 -46.93 30.15 -34.38
CA GLU A 703 -48.17 30.05 -35.18
C GLU A 703 -48.42 28.62 -35.69
N ALA A 704 -49.68 28.19 -35.67
CA ALA A 704 -50.08 26.86 -36.08
C ALA A 704 -49.76 26.59 -37.57
N LEU A 705 -49.01 25.52 -37.83
CA LEU A 705 -48.60 25.15 -39.18
C LEU A 705 -49.68 24.27 -39.83
N GLY A 706 -50.47 24.85 -40.74
CA GLY A 706 -51.49 24.15 -41.54
C GLY A 706 -52.56 23.42 -40.69
N THR A 707 -53.62 24.12 -40.30
CA THR A 707 -54.72 23.55 -39.49
C THR A 707 -55.69 22.66 -40.28
N SER A 708 -55.65 22.72 -41.61
CA SER A 708 -56.48 21.92 -42.53
C SER A 708 -55.62 20.98 -43.38
N ALA A 709 -56.22 19.89 -43.88
CA ALA A 709 -55.53 18.93 -44.74
C ALA A 709 -54.98 19.58 -46.02
N SER A 710 -55.69 20.55 -46.60
CA SER A 710 -55.25 21.28 -47.80
C SER A 710 -54.02 22.16 -47.55
N ALA A 711 -53.81 22.65 -46.32
CA ALA A 711 -52.65 23.45 -45.94
C ALA A 711 -51.47 22.60 -45.44
N ALA A 712 -51.73 21.45 -44.80
CA ALA A 712 -50.70 20.57 -44.25
C ALA A 712 -50.09 19.62 -45.30
N LEU A 713 -50.87 19.14 -46.28
CA LEU A 713 -50.39 18.20 -47.31
C LEU A 713 -49.23 18.74 -48.17
N PRO A 714 -49.22 20.02 -48.62
CA PRO A 714 -48.08 20.58 -49.36
C PRO A 714 -46.78 20.64 -48.55
N LEU A 715 -46.87 20.73 -47.21
CA LEU A 715 -45.72 20.80 -46.30
C LEU A 715 -45.16 19.42 -45.95
N VAL A 716 -46.01 18.40 -45.86
CA VAL A 716 -45.62 17.03 -45.48
C VAL A 716 -45.12 16.23 -46.68
N LYS A 717 -45.71 16.40 -47.88
CA LYS A 717 -45.33 15.63 -49.09
C LYS A 717 -43.83 15.64 -49.41
N PRO A 718 -43.11 16.77 -49.31
CA PRO A 718 -41.66 16.81 -49.53
C PRO A 718 -40.85 15.96 -48.53
N LEU A 719 -41.36 15.73 -47.31
CA LEU A 719 -40.68 14.98 -46.25
C LEU A 719 -40.86 13.46 -46.35
N VAL A 720 -41.78 12.99 -47.22
CA VAL A 720 -42.16 11.57 -47.36
C VAL A 720 -41.79 11.04 -48.76
N THR A 721 -40.94 11.76 -49.48
CA THR A 721 -40.37 11.28 -50.75
C THR A 721 -39.49 10.04 -50.51
N PRO A 722 -39.38 9.13 -51.48
CA PRO A 722 -38.56 7.92 -51.32
C PRO A 722 -37.09 8.26 -51.06
N GLU A 723 -36.58 9.34 -51.66
CA GLU A 723 -35.21 9.84 -51.48
C GLU A 723 -34.98 10.32 -50.04
N VAL A 724 -35.87 11.15 -49.49
CA VAL A 724 -35.74 11.68 -48.12
C VAL A 724 -35.89 10.56 -47.09
N ILE A 725 -36.74 9.57 -47.34
CA ILE A 725 -36.94 8.44 -46.42
C ILE A 725 -35.74 7.49 -46.44
N ALA A 726 -35.12 7.27 -47.60
CA ALA A 726 -33.89 6.49 -47.73
C ALA A 726 -32.66 7.21 -47.16
N ASP A 727 -32.65 8.54 -47.17
CA ASP A 727 -31.58 9.34 -46.55
C ASP A 727 -31.65 9.27 -45.03
N LYS A 728 -30.63 8.65 -44.41
CA LYS A 728 -30.53 8.48 -42.95
C LYS A 728 -30.19 9.78 -42.23
N ASN A 729 -29.69 10.79 -42.93
CA ASN A 729 -29.27 12.07 -42.34
C ASN A 729 -30.41 13.10 -42.32
N ALA A 730 -31.48 12.90 -43.12
CA ALA A 730 -32.61 13.80 -43.14
C ALA A 730 -33.45 13.69 -41.85
N ALA A 731 -33.48 14.76 -41.04
CA ALA A 731 -34.13 14.77 -39.75
C ALA A 731 -35.64 14.44 -39.82
N MET A 732 -36.13 13.67 -38.85
CA MET A 732 -37.55 13.45 -38.63
C MET A 732 -38.01 14.12 -37.33
N HIS A 733 -39.29 14.51 -37.27
CA HIS A 733 -39.86 15.28 -36.16
C HIS A 733 -41.15 14.65 -35.64
N PHE A 734 -41.02 13.48 -35.00
CA PHE A 734 -42.16 12.81 -34.38
C PHE A 734 -42.31 13.20 -32.91
N CYS A 735 -43.56 13.35 -32.46
CA CYS A 735 -43.82 13.51 -31.03
C CYS A 735 -43.41 12.25 -30.27
N VAL A 736 -42.69 12.46 -29.16
CA VAL A 736 -42.15 11.42 -28.26
C VAL A 736 -42.72 11.56 -26.85
N ASP A 737 -42.28 10.73 -25.91
CA ASP A 737 -42.57 10.79 -24.46
C ASP A 737 -41.82 11.93 -23.73
N GLU A 738 -42.28 12.27 -22.53
CA GLU A 738 -41.76 13.42 -21.78
C GLU A 738 -40.29 13.23 -21.39
N ALA A 739 -39.94 12.00 -20.98
CA ALA A 739 -38.58 11.68 -20.56
C ALA A 739 -37.58 11.84 -21.70
N THR A 740 -37.90 11.38 -22.91
CA THR A 740 -36.99 11.52 -24.06
C THR A 740 -36.85 12.96 -24.52
N GLN A 741 -37.93 13.74 -24.47
CA GLN A 741 -37.88 15.16 -24.81
C GLN A 741 -37.08 15.96 -23.79
N ARG A 742 -37.19 15.64 -22.49
CA ARG A 742 -36.32 16.20 -21.44
C ARG A 742 -34.86 15.81 -21.65
N ASN A 743 -34.59 14.55 -22.02
CA ASN A 743 -33.24 14.07 -22.28
C ASN A 743 -32.55 14.79 -23.43
N VAL A 744 -33.28 15.19 -24.48
CA VAL A 744 -32.72 16.02 -25.57
C VAL A 744 -32.21 17.35 -25.02
N VAL A 745 -33.00 18.03 -24.20
CA VAL A 745 -32.58 19.33 -23.61
C VAL A 745 -31.32 19.17 -22.76
N VAL A 746 -31.24 18.13 -21.93
CA VAL A 746 -30.04 17.85 -21.12
C VAL A 746 -28.84 17.51 -22.01
N ALA A 747 -29.03 16.72 -23.05
CA ALA A 747 -27.97 16.37 -24.00
C ALA A 747 -27.47 17.58 -24.79
N GLU A 748 -28.36 18.49 -25.20
CA GLU A 748 -28.01 19.76 -25.85
C GLU A 748 -27.22 20.67 -24.90
N MET A 749 -27.60 20.74 -23.62
CA MET A 749 -26.85 21.50 -22.61
C MET A 749 -25.43 20.96 -22.43
N LEU A 750 -25.26 19.63 -22.35
CA LEU A 750 -23.95 18.99 -22.25
C LEU A 750 -23.13 19.16 -23.54
N ALA A 751 -23.77 19.09 -24.71
CA ALA A 751 -23.10 19.31 -26.00
C ALA A 751 -22.66 20.77 -26.18
N ALA A 752 -23.38 21.74 -25.59
CA ALA A 752 -23.04 23.16 -25.62
C ALA A 752 -21.73 23.48 -24.87
N GLU A 753 -21.28 22.60 -23.97
CA GLU A 753 -19.97 22.73 -23.30
C GLU A 753 -18.81 22.52 -24.28
N GLY A 754 -19.04 21.91 -25.45
CA GLY A 754 -18.05 21.76 -26.51
C GLY A 754 -17.00 20.67 -26.28
N VAL A 755 -16.95 20.06 -25.10
CA VAL A 755 -15.97 19.02 -24.70
C VAL A 755 -16.21 17.68 -25.41
N TRP A 756 -17.47 17.25 -25.52
CA TRP A 756 -17.84 15.96 -26.12
C TRP A 756 -18.63 16.14 -27.42
N GLY A 757 -18.74 15.07 -28.20
CA GLY A 757 -19.63 15.03 -29.37
C GLY A 757 -21.11 14.97 -28.96
N PRO A 758 -22.04 15.58 -29.72
CA PRO A 758 -23.46 15.58 -29.38
C PRO A 758 -24.06 14.16 -29.29
N GLU A 759 -23.56 13.23 -30.11
CA GLU A 759 -23.96 11.82 -30.10
C GLU A 759 -23.61 11.12 -28.78
N TRP A 760 -22.45 11.43 -28.21
CA TRP A 760 -22.03 10.93 -26.90
C TRP A 760 -22.88 11.51 -25.77
N CYS A 761 -23.24 12.80 -25.85
CA CYS A 761 -24.14 13.43 -24.88
C CYS A 761 -25.51 12.75 -24.87
N VAL A 762 -26.06 12.40 -26.04
CA VAL A 762 -27.32 11.65 -26.14
C VAL A 762 -27.20 10.26 -25.52
N ALA A 763 -26.09 9.56 -25.76
CA ALA A 763 -25.83 8.24 -25.17
C ALA A 763 -25.72 8.28 -23.64
N ALA A 764 -25.00 9.27 -23.10
CA ALA A 764 -24.81 9.43 -21.66
C ALA A 764 -26.14 9.68 -20.93
N VAL A 765 -26.97 10.56 -21.49
CA VAL A 765 -28.27 10.89 -20.91
C VAL A 765 -29.26 9.72 -21.02
N GLU A 766 -29.16 8.90 -22.07
CA GLU A 766 -29.92 7.65 -22.18
C GLU A 766 -29.49 6.63 -21.10
N ALA A 767 -28.20 6.44 -20.88
CA ALA A 767 -27.66 5.49 -19.90
C ALA A 767 -28.05 5.88 -18.45
N GLU A 768 -27.93 7.16 -18.10
CA GLU A 768 -28.17 7.69 -16.75
C GLU A 768 -29.59 8.23 -16.53
N LYS A 769 -30.52 7.93 -17.45
CA LYS A 769 -31.96 8.24 -17.33
C LYS A 769 -32.27 9.73 -17.08
N GLY A 770 -31.48 10.64 -17.63
CA GLY A 770 -31.75 12.09 -17.56
C GLY A 770 -31.04 12.86 -16.45
N ASP A 771 -30.19 12.22 -15.64
CA ASP A 771 -29.38 12.91 -14.63
C ASP A 771 -28.13 13.55 -15.25
N ARG A 772 -27.94 14.86 -15.07
CA ARG A 772 -26.87 15.62 -15.70
C ARG A 772 -25.49 15.29 -15.15
N ASP A 773 -25.37 15.20 -13.83
CA ASP A 773 -24.05 15.08 -13.19
C ASP A 773 -23.49 13.66 -13.38
N ARG A 774 -24.36 12.64 -13.30
CA ARG A 774 -24.01 11.26 -13.65
C ARG A 774 -23.72 11.08 -15.13
N ALA A 775 -24.47 11.76 -16.02
CA ALA A 775 -24.17 11.73 -17.45
C ALA A 775 -22.79 12.32 -17.75
N ARG A 776 -22.34 13.35 -17.00
CA ARG A 776 -20.99 13.90 -17.13
C ARG A 776 -19.91 12.91 -16.68
N GLU A 777 -20.10 12.25 -15.55
CA GLU A 777 -19.19 11.20 -15.08
C GLU A 777 -19.09 10.05 -16.09
N TRP A 778 -20.23 9.63 -16.65
CA TRP A 778 -20.27 8.65 -17.72
C TRP A 778 -19.49 9.11 -18.97
N LEU A 779 -19.62 10.36 -19.38
CA LEU A 779 -18.88 10.93 -20.52
C LEU A 779 -17.36 10.95 -20.25
N GLN A 780 -16.95 11.31 -19.04
CA GLN A 780 -15.53 11.28 -18.65
C GLN A 780 -14.96 9.87 -18.72
N ASN A 781 -15.72 8.86 -18.32
CA ASN A 781 -15.27 7.48 -18.29
C ASN A 781 -15.28 6.80 -19.67
N TRP A 782 -16.24 7.15 -20.54
CA TRP A 782 -16.52 6.34 -21.74
C TRP A 782 -16.45 7.09 -23.09
N ALA A 783 -16.48 8.43 -23.11
CA ALA A 783 -16.53 9.20 -24.34
C ALA A 783 -15.21 9.95 -24.63
N PRO A 784 -14.66 9.88 -25.85
CA PRO A 784 -13.46 10.61 -26.20
C PRO A 784 -13.67 12.12 -26.02
N ASN A 785 -12.69 12.76 -25.38
CA ASN A 785 -12.63 14.20 -25.23
C ASN A 785 -12.11 14.80 -26.54
N LYS A 786 -12.67 15.93 -27.00
CA LYS A 786 -12.20 16.59 -28.23
C LYS A 786 -10.85 17.29 -28.06
N TYR A 787 -10.43 17.55 -26.82
CA TYR A 787 -9.22 18.29 -26.50
C TYR A 787 -8.02 17.39 -26.12
N GLU A 788 -8.21 16.06 -26.05
CA GLU A 788 -7.20 15.03 -25.68
C GLU A 788 -7.13 13.92 -26.73
#